data_AF-A0A520UZR1-F1
#
_entry.id   AF-A0A520UZR1-F1
#
_cell.length_a   1.000
_cell.length_b   1.000
_cell.length_c   1.000
_cell.angle_alpha   90.00
_cell.angle_beta   90.00
_cell.angle_gamma   90.00
#
_symmetry.space_group_name_H-M   'P 1'
#
loop_
_entity.id
_entity.type
_entity.pdbx_description
1 polymer ?
#
loop_
_entity_poly.entity_id
_entity_poly.type
_entity_poly.pdbx_seq_one_letter_code
_entity_poly.pdbx_strand_id
1 'polypeptide(L)'
;MKKNYILSILSLFIFSIGYSQISSFPHTTTFESASDISTTASDVNSKWVTRTDGDWTASEILWTRLSGSTPSTNTGPTAAQAGSYYVYVETSGSSNGDDAELSCNYDFTGKTEASISFNYHNWGVGSGVSTGSAQMALYVYNVTDSQWSSALWSNDPGVNSGSNTWYSQTVDLSAYDGKSVQIWFTLNSRGWASDGALDNIEVTAYTPNGVTAYFVDDSGSNSNNGLTSGAPFATLAKALSVSDDAIGVTINIGAGTYTEEDLTISRSNITISGAGSSQTIFDGDLDGRFATISANNTTIQNLQIKEYGVASSCTSNGSCGGGAILVGSSKTGFVVNKTIFDGNITNGTSGDGGAIEFLTGSTSTINSTIFRNNKAGSAASYQSGRNGGATKGNGSCTVTFNNCLFHENVARGYSGAHTNWMNDGGSSTFNNCTIEGNTQYDSSNFGAVSALYGTVNMTNSIIRNTIDGSAGAGSARDIYFVTGVNLNYGVEGSSSLSGSNSTSDPLFTDTANDDYTLQSGSVAIDAGNSTYAPADDINDLTRPQGQADDIGAYEHANTWDGSSSTAWATAANWSENIVPVSGRSPVIADVANDPDISTAVTLEDLTIQSGTSLDITSTGSITLTDDFTNNSGTLTISSGGSLIVNGTASGTITYTRTLGSTNWYLMASPVIGETYDDTWVSNNGIASSGSNRAIATYDTSDDTWDYFQAGSSATFQDGQGYAIRRSSSGTVSFTGTMNTDNETETLT
;
A
#
# COMPACT_ATOMS: atom_id res chain seq x y z
N MET A 1 -29.57 -21.10 -32.93
CA MET A 1 -28.85 -20.72 -34.17
C MET A 1 -29.05 -19.21 -34.48
N LYS A 2 -28.96 -18.32 -33.48
CA LYS A 2 -29.12 -16.85 -33.63
C LYS A 2 -27.93 -16.09 -32.97
N LYS A 3 -26.73 -16.68 -32.94
CA LYS A 3 -25.52 -16.06 -32.37
C LYS A 3 -24.87 -15.01 -33.30
N ASN A 4 -25.45 -14.75 -34.48
CA ASN A 4 -24.85 -13.99 -35.57
C ASN A 4 -25.68 -12.78 -36.07
N TYR A 5 -26.79 -12.39 -35.44
CA TYR A 5 -27.63 -11.28 -35.94
C TYR A 5 -27.38 -9.91 -35.28
N ILE A 6 -26.51 -9.83 -34.27
CA ILE A 6 -25.98 -8.53 -33.81
C ILE A 6 -25.04 -7.91 -34.87
N LEU A 7 -24.66 -8.65 -35.92
CA LEU A 7 -23.75 -8.21 -36.99
C LEU A 7 -24.41 -7.52 -38.20
N SER A 8 -25.72 -7.25 -38.20
CA SER A 8 -26.42 -6.75 -39.40
C SER A 8 -26.80 -5.26 -39.39
N ILE A 9 -26.40 -4.46 -38.40
CA ILE A 9 -26.69 -3.01 -38.40
C ILE A 9 -25.36 -2.24 -38.42
N LEU A 10 -24.68 -2.34 -39.56
CA LEU A 10 -23.56 -1.49 -39.93
C LEU A 10 -23.92 -0.70 -41.19
N SER A 11 -25.04 0.04 -41.21
CA SER A 11 -25.39 0.87 -42.39
C SER A 11 -26.33 2.06 -42.18
N LEU A 12 -26.93 2.30 -41.01
CA LEU A 12 -27.56 3.60 -40.71
C LEU A 12 -27.01 4.10 -39.37
N PHE A 13 -26.50 5.33 -39.37
CA PHE A 13 -25.94 6.08 -38.22
C PHE A 13 -24.42 5.99 -37.98
N ILE A 14 -23.62 5.86 -39.05
CA ILE A 14 -22.36 6.63 -39.13
C ILE A 14 -22.75 8.02 -39.65
N PHE A 15 -23.30 8.85 -38.77
CA PHE A 15 -23.26 10.31 -38.94
C PHE A 15 -22.84 10.91 -37.61
N SER A 16 -21.52 11.09 -37.50
CA SER A 16 -20.98 12.29 -36.89
C SER A 16 -21.64 13.52 -37.55
N ILE A 17 -21.62 14.64 -36.83
CA ILE A 17 -22.14 15.97 -37.16
C ILE A 17 -23.55 16.24 -36.59
N GLY A 18 -23.60 16.66 -35.32
CA GLY A 18 -24.53 17.72 -34.90
C GLY A 18 -25.45 17.49 -33.69
N TYR A 19 -25.61 16.27 -33.17
CA TYR A 19 -26.48 16.03 -31.99
C TYR A 19 -25.66 15.60 -30.77
N SER A 20 -25.83 16.33 -29.66
CA SER A 20 -25.25 15.97 -28.37
C SER A 20 -25.98 14.77 -27.78
N GLN A 21 -25.23 13.71 -27.47
CA GLN A 21 -25.70 12.63 -26.59
C GLN A 21 -25.93 13.16 -25.18
N ILE A 22 -26.54 12.36 -24.30
CA ILE A 22 -26.70 12.72 -22.90
C ILE A 22 -25.32 12.73 -22.23
N SER A 23 -24.91 13.90 -21.75
CA SER A 23 -23.64 14.13 -21.02
C SER A 23 -23.84 14.82 -19.66
N SER A 24 -25.11 15.03 -19.27
CA SER A 24 -25.51 15.52 -17.95
C SER A 24 -25.97 14.35 -17.11
N PHE A 25 -25.40 14.21 -15.91
CA PHE A 25 -25.63 13.11 -14.99
C PHE A 25 -25.94 13.65 -13.59
N PRO A 26 -26.78 12.97 -12.77
CA PRO A 26 -27.53 11.77 -13.12
C PRO A 26 -28.60 12.05 -14.20
N HIS A 27 -28.82 11.07 -15.08
CA HIS A 27 -29.95 11.08 -16.02
C HIS A 27 -30.95 10.02 -15.56
N THR A 28 -32.06 10.50 -15.00
CA THR A 28 -33.10 9.65 -14.40
C THR A 28 -34.34 9.64 -15.28
N THR A 29 -34.89 8.45 -15.53
CA THR A 29 -36.11 8.22 -16.28
C THR A 29 -37.07 7.38 -15.42
N THR A 30 -38.13 8.02 -14.92
CA THR A 30 -39.21 7.36 -14.15
C THR A 30 -40.46 7.12 -14.98
N PHE A 31 -40.44 7.47 -16.27
CA PHE A 31 -41.57 7.33 -17.20
C PHE A 31 -42.84 8.09 -16.81
N GLU A 32 -42.79 9.01 -15.85
CA GLU A 32 -43.95 9.83 -15.47
C GLU A 32 -44.35 10.79 -16.59
N SER A 33 -43.42 11.17 -17.49
CA SER A 33 -43.73 11.95 -18.68
C SER A 33 -43.86 11.07 -19.93
N ALA A 34 -44.84 11.37 -20.79
CA ALA A 34 -44.94 10.72 -22.09
C ALA A 34 -43.73 11.00 -23.02
N SER A 35 -42.92 12.01 -22.70
CA SER A 35 -41.70 12.34 -23.43
C SER A 35 -40.49 11.46 -23.08
N ASP A 36 -40.61 10.63 -22.05
CA ASP A 36 -39.51 9.82 -21.49
C ASP A 36 -39.15 8.61 -22.37
N ILE A 37 -40.07 8.23 -23.26
CA ILE A 37 -39.88 7.20 -24.27
C ILE A 37 -40.27 7.72 -25.65
N SER A 38 -39.58 7.26 -26.68
CA SER A 38 -39.90 7.58 -28.08
C SER A 38 -39.80 6.35 -28.98
N THR A 39 -40.53 6.37 -30.09
CA THR A 39 -40.40 5.42 -31.21
C THR A 39 -39.56 6.00 -32.35
N THR A 40 -39.08 7.24 -32.21
CA THR A 40 -38.29 7.93 -33.24
C THR A 40 -36.81 7.64 -33.02
N ALA A 41 -36.17 6.96 -33.98
CA ALA A 41 -34.78 6.51 -33.86
C ALA A 41 -33.77 7.63 -33.51
N SER A 42 -33.98 8.86 -34.01
CA SER A 42 -33.11 10.02 -33.76
C SER A 42 -33.13 10.52 -32.32
N ASP A 43 -34.16 10.18 -31.55
CA ASP A 43 -34.32 10.68 -30.17
C ASP A 43 -33.37 10.00 -29.18
N VAL A 44 -32.68 8.93 -29.60
CA VAL A 44 -31.80 8.09 -28.77
C VAL A 44 -30.68 8.87 -28.09
N ASN A 45 -30.31 10.03 -28.63
CA ASN A 45 -29.31 10.92 -28.06
C ASN A 45 -29.82 11.76 -26.88
N SER A 46 -31.11 11.67 -26.54
CA SER A 46 -31.75 12.55 -25.55
C SER A 46 -32.75 11.87 -24.62
N LYS A 47 -33.16 10.63 -24.93
CA LYS A 47 -34.16 9.84 -24.18
C LYS A 47 -34.10 8.38 -24.60
N TRP A 48 -34.83 7.53 -23.87
CA TRP A 48 -34.98 6.12 -24.24
C TRP A 48 -35.84 5.95 -25.48
N VAL A 49 -35.38 5.12 -26.41
CA VAL A 49 -36.07 4.82 -27.66
C VAL A 49 -36.37 3.34 -27.74
N THR A 50 -37.65 3.00 -27.88
CA THR A 50 -38.05 1.64 -28.23
C THR A 50 -37.78 1.41 -29.71
N ARG A 51 -37.21 0.27 -30.04
CA ARG A 51 -36.79 -0.06 -31.39
C ARG A 51 -37.18 -1.49 -31.74
N THR A 52 -37.05 -1.72 -33.04
CA THR A 52 -37.04 -3.00 -33.71
C THR A 52 -35.68 -3.17 -34.38
N ASP A 53 -35.24 -4.40 -34.61
CA ASP A 53 -33.89 -4.72 -35.12
C ASP A 53 -33.69 -4.31 -36.61
N GLY A 54 -34.70 -3.67 -37.20
CA GLY A 54 -34.69 -3.20 -38.59
C GLY A 54 -35.06 -4.30 -39.59
N ASP A 55 -35.34 -5.54 -39.16
CA ASP A 55 -36.00 -6.56 -39.96
C ASP A 55 -37.52 -6.41 -39.84
N TRP A 56 -38.06 -5.49 -40.66
CA TRP A 56 -39.50 -5.18 -40.77
C TRP A 56 -40.39 -6.37 -41.22
N THR A 57 -39.89 -7.61 -41.18
CA THR A 57 -40.60 -8.80 -41.65
C THR A 57 -40.85 -9.87 -40.58
N ALA A 58 -40.45 -9.66 -39.32
CA ALA A 58 -40.86 -10.47 -38.17
C ALA A 58 -41.83 -9.71 -37.24
N SER A 59 -42.66 -10.43 -36.50
CA SER A 59 -43.68 -9.90 -35.59
C SER A 59 -43.08 -9.29 -34.31
N GLU A 60 -42.45 -8.14 -34.43
CA GLU A 60 -41.72 -7.51 -33.33
C GLU A 60 -42.67 -6.82 -32.33
N ILE A 61 -42.29 -6.93 -31.05
CA ILE A 61 -43.01 -6.36 -29.90
C ILE A 61 -42.25 -5.12 -29.41
N LEU A 62 -42.95 -4.15 -28.82
CA LEU A 62 -42.36 -2.85 -28.46
C LEU A 62 -42.45 -2.58 -26.96
N TRP A 63 -41.42 -1.88 -26.45
CA TRP A 63 -41.47 -1.25 -25.13
C TRP A 63 -42.45 -0.09 -25.17
N THR A 64 -43.50 -0.17 -24.36
CA THR A 64 -44.63 0.75 -24.31
C THR A 64 -44.78 1.31 -22.91
N ARG A 65 -45.11 2.60 -22.79
CA ARG A 65 -45.42 3.23 -21.51
C ARG A 65 -46.82 2.84 -21.04
N LEU A 66 -46.97 2.43 -19.78
CA LEU A 66 -48.23 1.95 -19.21
C LEU A 66 -48.43 2.48 -17.78
N SER A 67 -49.70 2.57 -17.37
CA SER A 67 -50.13 2.77 -15.99
C SER A 67 -51.17 1.71 -15.63
N GLY A 68 -51.14 1.24 -14.38
CA GLY A 68 -51.98 0.13 -13.92
C GLY A 68 -51.40 -1.23 -14.29
N SER A 69 -52.26 -2.26 -14.41
CA SER A 69 -51.83 -3.62 -14.73
C SER A 69 -51.51 -3.82 -16.21
N THR A 70 -50.59 -4.74 -16.51
CA THR A 70 -50.39 -5.24 -17.87
C THR A 70 -51.70 -5.81 -18.47
N PRO A 71 -51.95 -5.63 -19.78
CA PRO A 71 -53.17 -6.10 -20.43
C PRO A 71 -53.37 -7.62 -20.40
N SER A 72 -52.29 -8.40 -20.45
CA SER A 72 -52.39 -9.86 -20.45
C SER A 72 -52.66 -10.45 -19.06
N THR A 73 -53.43 -11.54 -19.02
CA THR A 73 -53.75 -12.19 -17.75
C THR A 73 -52.60 -13.09 -17.31
N ASN A 74 -52.37 -13.16 -15.99
CA ASN A 74 -51.32 -13.96 -15.39
C ASN A 74 -49.88 -13.52 -15.74
N THR A 75 -49.74 -12.24 -16.06
CA THR A 75 -48.48 -11.49 -16.13
C THR A 75 -48.59 -10.25 -15.24
N GLY A 76 -47.50 -9.49 -15.12
CA GLY A 76 -47.51 -8.23 -14.39
C GLY A 76 -46.50 -7.25 -14.97
N PRO A 77 -46.31 -6.10 -14.33
CA PRO A 77 -46.78 -5.74 -12.99
C PRO A 77 -48.24 -5.27 -12.93
N THR A 78 -48.78 -5.12 -11.71
CA THR A 78 -50.13 -4.54 -11.45
C THR A 78 -50.12 -3.01 -11.29
N ALA A 79 -48.94 -2.42 -11.09
CA ALA A 79 -48.68 -0.99 -10.98
C ALA A 79 -47.19 -0.70 -11.15
N ALA A 80 -46.83 0.56 -11.42
CA ALA A 80 -45.44 1.03 -11.42
C ALA A 80 -44.73 0.78 -10.08
N GLN A 81 -43.40 0.70 -10.08
CA GLN A 81 -42.62 0.56 -8.85
C GLN A 81 -42.62 1.87 -8.05
N ALA A 82 -42.50 2.99 -8.74
CA ALA A 82 -42.66 4.33 -8.20
C ALA A 82 -43.55 5.15 -9.13
N GLY A 83 -44.23 6.17 -8.59
CA GLY A 83 -45.12 7.00 -9.41
C GLY A 83 -46.33 6.23 -9.95
N SER A 84 -46.75 6.56 -11.16
CA SER A 84 -47.94 6.03 -11.84
C SER A 84 -47.63 5.29 -13.14
N TYR A 85 -46.46 5.48 -13.72
CA TYR A 85 -46.11 4.97 -15.05
C TYR A 85 -44.80 4.19 -15.06
N TYR A 86 -44.71 3.21 -15.95
CA TYR A 86 -43.53 2.40 -16.21
C TYR A 86 -43.46 2.06 -17.69
N VAL A 87 -42.37 1.43 -18.13
CA VAL A 87 -42.28 0.88 -19.50
C VAL A 87 -42.36 -0.65 -19.46
N TYR A 88 -43.09 -1.25 -20.39
CA TYR A 88 -43.25 -2.70 -20.48
C TYR A 88 -43.35 -3.20 -21.91
N VAL A 89 -43.14 -4.50 -22.10
CA VAL A 89 -43.40 -5.19 -23.36
C VAL A 89 -44.60 -6.12 -23.19
N GLU A 90 -45.61 -5.96 -24.03
CA GLU A 90 -46.78 -6.84 -24.10
C GLU A 90 -46.47 -8.05 -24.97
N THR A 91 -46.62 -9.25 -24.41
CA THR A 91 -46.20 -10.50 -25.06
C THR A 91 -47.34 -11.44 -25.44
N SER A 92 -48.61 -11.14 -25.14
CA SER A 92 -49.77 -12.02 -25.36
C SER A 92 -49.97 -12.51 -26.81
N GLY A 93 -49.49 -11.75 -27.80
CA GLY A 93 -49.49 -12.13 -29.22
C GLY A 93 -48.18 -12.68 -29.75
N SER A 94 -47.14 -12.78 -28.92
CA SER A 94 -45.78 -13.10 -29.33
C SER A 94 -45.48 -14.60 -29.30
N SER A 95 -44.54 -15.01 -30.16
CA SER A 95 -43.93 -16.33 -30.18
C SER A 95 -42.60 -16.32 -29.42
N ASN A 96 -42.14 -17.53 -29.04
CA ASN A 96 -40.80 -17.67 -28.46
C ASN A 96 -39.74 -17.18 -29.44
N GLY A 97 -38.92 -16.22 -29.01
CA GLY A 97 -37.85 -15.61 -29.79
C GLY A 97 -38.24 -14.34 -30.54
N ASP A 98 -39.45 -13.81 -30.33
CA ASP A 98 -39.78 -12.41 -30.61
C ASP A 98 -39.09 -11.52 -29.56
N ASP A 99 -38.57 -10.38 -29.98
CA ASP A 99 -37.76 -9.48 -29.16
C ASP A 99 -38.23 -8.02 -29.21
N ALA A 100 -37.75 -7.26 -28.22
CA ALA A 100 -37.95 -5.81 -28.08
C ALA A 100 -36.69 -5.17 -27.50
N GLU A 101 -36.27 -4.04 -28.08
CA GLU A 101 -35.17 -3.24 -27.57
C GLU A 101 -35.60 -1.87 -27.05
N LEU A 102 -34.92 -1.44 -25.99
CA LEU A 102 -34.97 -0.09 -25.44
C LEU A 102 -33.53 0.43 -25.33
N SER A 103 -33.22 1.53 -26.03
CA SER A 103 -31.86 2.04 -26.10
C SER A 103 -31.74 3.54 -25.88
N CYS A 104 -30.58 3.97 -25.39
CA CYS A 104 -30.25 5.39 -25.20
C CYS A 104 -28.73 5.60 -25.31
N ASN A 105 -28.30 6.75 -25.86
CA ASN A 105 -26.90 7.07 -26.08
C ASN A 105 -26.38 8.03 -25.00
N TYR A 106 -25.21 7.71 -24.45
CA TYR A 106 -24.54 8.48 -23.41
C TYR A 106 -23.11 8.82 -23.83
N ASP A 107 -22.69 10.03 -23.46
CA ASP A 107 -21.31 10.50 -23.62
C ASP A 107 -20.65 10.64 -22.25
N PHE A 108 -19.76 9.70 -21.94
CA PHE A 108 -18.94 9.71 -20.73
C PHE A 108 -17.58 10.40 -20.95
N THR A 109 -17.37 11.17 -22.03
CA THR A 109 -16.12 11.91 -22.24
C THR A 109 -15.81 12.82 -21.05
N GLY A 110 -14.62 12.65 -20.46
CA GLY A 110 -14.22 13.38 -19.26
C GLY A 110 -15.01 13.00 -18.00
N LYS A 111 -15.68 11.84 -18.01
CA LYS A 111 -16.42 11.31 -16.88
C LYS A 111 -15.85 9.98 -16.38
N THR A 112 -16.06 9.69 -15.10
CA THR A 112 -15.66 8.46 -14.41
C THR A 112 -16.82 7.86 -13.61
N GLU A 113 -16.66 6.61 -13.18
CA GLU A 113 -17.64 5.82 -12.41
C GLU A 113 -19.02 5.75 -13.09
N ALA A 114 -19.03 5.52 -14.41
CA ALA A 114 -20.27 5.29 -15.11
C ALA A 114 -21.02 4.11 -14.49
N SER A 115 -22.30 4.28 -14.19
CA SER A 115 -23.17 3.22 -13.65
C SER A 115 -24.60 3.39 -14.13
N ILE A 116 -25.35 2.29 -14.16
CA ILE A 116 -26.79 2.30 -14.39
C ILE A 116 -27.51 1.52 -13.28
N SER A 117 -28.53 2.13 -12.70
CA SER A 117 -29.47 1.47 -11.80
C SER A 117 -30.87 1.47 -12.40
N PHE A 118 -31.64 0.43 -12.13
CA PHE A 118 -33.00 0.29 -12.63
C PHE A 118 -33.82 -0.69 -11.78
N ASN A 119 -35.14 -0.52 -11.83
CA ASN A 119 -36.09 -1.53 -11.40
C ASN A 119 -36.54 -2.38 -12.58
N TYR A 120 -36.68 -3.70 -12.37
CA TYR A 120 -37.23 -4.59 -13.38
C TYR A 120 -38.30 -5.51 -12.79
N HIS A 121 -39.28 -5.89 -13.61
CA HIS A 121 -40.33 -6.86 -13.29
C HIS A 121 -40.51 -7.80 -14.48
N ASN A 122 -40.69 -9.09 -14.21
CA ASN A 122 -40.76 -10.10 -15.27
C ASN A 122 -41.48 -11.35 -14.77
N TRP A 123 -42.81 -11.29 -14.66
CA TRP A 123 -43.65 -12.37 -14.15
C TRP A 123 -44.50 -13.02 -15.26
N GLY A 124 -44.45 -14.35 -15.37
CA GLY A 124 -45.34 -15.15 -16.22
C GLY A 124 -45.70 -16.50 -15.63
N VAL A 125 -46.94 -16.98 -15.82
CA VAL A 125 -47.37 -18.31 -15.35
C VAL A 125 -46.82 -19.44 -16.22
N GLY A 126 -45.68 -19.97 -15.81
CA GLY A 126 -45.06 -21.13 -16.46
C GLY A 126 -43.54 -21.12 -16.25
N SER A 127 -42.94 -22.30 -16.23
CA SER A 127 -41.48 -22.47 -16.13
C SER A 127 -40.85 -22.99 -17.43
N GLY A 128 -41.61 -23.00 -18.53
CA GLY A 128 -41.23 -23.60 -19.81
C GLY A 128 -40.64 -22.60 -20.80
N VAL A 129 -39.97 -23.09 -21.86
CA VAL A 129 -39.42 -22.26 -22.96
C VAL A 129 -40.48 -21.72 -23.93
N SER A 130 -41.75 -22.02 -23.68
CA SER A 130 -42.92 -21.61 -24.48
C SER A 130 -44.03 -20.94 -23.65
N THR A 131 -43.84 -20.80 -22.32
CA THR A 131 -44.70 -20.09 -21.36
C THR A 131 -43.88 -19.76 -20.10
N GLY A 132 -43.77 -18.48 -19.70
CA GLY A 132 -43.03 -18.03 -18.52
C GLY A 132 -42.24 -16.73 -18.74
N SER A 133 -41.64 -16.19 -17.68
CA SER A 133 -40.88 -14.93 -17.69
C SER A 133 -39.90 -14.81 -18.86
N ALA A 134 -39.85 -13.65 -19.52
CA ALA A 134 -38.95 -13.36 -20.64
C ALA A 134 -37.47 -13.45 -20.26
N GLN A 135 -36.61 -13.55 -21.27
CA GLN A 135 -35.17 -13.36 -21.08
C GLN A 135 -34.81 -11.89 -21.33
N MET A 136 -34.44 -11.18 -20.27
CA MET A 136 -34.03 -9.78 -20.30
C MET A 136 -32.53 -9.67 -20.10
N ALA A 137 -31.90 -8.72 -20.79
CA ALA A 137 -30.48 -8.46 -20.63
C ALA A 137 -30.14 -6.99 -20.87
N LEU A 138 -28.99 -6.57 -20.32
CA LEU A 138 -28.38 -5.26 -20.57
C LEU A 138 -27.07 -5.46 -21.33
N TYR A 139 -26.92 -4.74 -22.42
CA TYR A 139 -25.71 -4.66 -23.23
C TYR A 139 -25.25 -3.22 -23.41
N VAL A 140 -23.97 -3.05 -23.67
CA VAL A 140 -23.38 -1.77 -24.05
C VAL A 140 -22.71 -1.93 -25.40
N TYR A 141 -23.05 -1.03 -26.32
CA TYR A 141 -22.30 -0.83 -27.56
C TYR A 141 -21.35 0.35 -27.37
N ASN A 142 -20.06 0.06 -27.37
CA ASN A 142 -19.02 1.07 -27.33
C ASN A 142 -18.88 1.69 -28.72
N VAL A 143 -19.32 2.94 -28.87
CA VAL A 143 -19.31 3.66 -30.14
C VAL A 143 -17.88 4.00 -30.54
N THR A 144 -17.04 4.35 -29.57
CA THR A 144 -15.62 4.67 -29.79
C THR A 144 -14.88 3.51 -30.42
N ASP A 145 -15.06 2.30 -29.88
CA ASP A 145 -14.32 1.10 -30.33
C ASP A 145 -15.12 0.25 -31.33
N SER A 146 -16.37 0.62 -31.63
CA SER A 146 -17.30 -0.15 -32.47
C SER A 146 -17.47 -1.60 -32.02
N GLN A 147 -17.56 -1.85 -30.71
CA GLN A 147 -17.64 -3.18 -30.11
C GLN A 147 -18.84 -3.33 -29.17
N TRP A 148 -19.48 -4.51 -29.22
CA TRP A 148 -20.49 -4.91 -28.25
C TRP A 148 -19.86 -5.57 -27.03
N SER A 149 -20.44 -5.29 -25.86
CA SER A 149 -20.17 -6.03 -24.63
C SER A 149 -20.73 -7.45 -24.69
N SER A 150 -20.27 -8.34 -23.81
CA SER A 150 -21.12 -9.44 -23.34
C SER A 150 -22.31 -8.88 -22.55
N ALA A 151 -23.33 -9.70 -22.24
CA ALA A 151 -24.41 -9.25 -21.35
C ALA A 151 -23.78 -8.80 -20.02
N LEU A 152 -23.93 -7.52 -19.67
CA LEU A 152 -23.46 -6.96 -18.40
C LEU A 152 -24.43 -7.26 -17.27
N TRP A 153 -25.69 -7.50 -17.64
CA TRP A 153 -26.70 -8.08 -16.77
C TRP A 153 -27.64 -8.96 -17.59
N SER A 154 -28.16 -10.00 -16.96
CA SER A 154 -29.29 -10.78 -17.46
C SER A 154 -30.09 -11.30 -16.28
N ASN A 155 -31.42 -11.30 -16.39
CA ASN A 155 -32.24 -11.92 -15.35
C ASN A 155 -32.14 -13.45 -15.41
N ASP A 156 -32.40 -14.14 -14.29
CA ASP A 156 -32.69 -15.57 -14.30
C ASP A 156 -34.21 -15.78 -14.45
N PRO A 157 -34.71 -16.27 -15.59
CA PRO A 157 -36.14 -16.47 -15.80
C PRO A 157 -36.75 -17.54 -14.88
N GLY A 158 -35.95 -18.46 -14.32
CA GLY A 158 -36.41 -19.49 -13.39
C GLY A 158 -36.62 -18.96 -11.98
N VAL A 159 -35.74 -18.08 -11.51
CA VAL A 159 -35.82 -17.47 -10.16
C VAL A 159 -36.86 -16.35 -10.09
N ASN A 160 -37.05 -15.61 -11.19
CA ASN A 160 -38.04 -14.53 -11.26
C ASN A 160 -39.46 -15.05 -11.64
N SER A 161 -39.63 -16.35 -11.85
CA SER A 161 -40.93 -16.96 -12.16
C SER A 161 -41.78 -17.14 -10.90
N GLY A 162 -43.05 -16.71 -10.95
CA GLY A 162 -44.06 -17.05 -9.94
C GLY A 162 -44.42 -15.98 -8.89
N SER A 163 -43.87 -14.76 -8.93
CA SER A 163 -44.35 -13.67 -8.06
C SER A 163 -44.47 -12.32 -8.78
N ASN A 164 -45.48 -11.53 -8.41
CA ASN A 164 -45.68 -10.17 -8.90
C ASN A 164 -44.81 -9.18 -8.09
N THR A 165 -43.49 -9.23 -8.30
CA THR A 165 -42.50 -8.46 -7.51
C THR A 165 -41.56 -7.68 -8.42
N TRP A 166 -41.29 -6.43 -8.08
CA TRP A 166 -40.23 -5.61 -8.69
C TRP A 166 -38.90 -5.89 -8.01
N TYR A 167 -37.84 -5.95 -8.80
CA TYR A 167 -36.45 -6.15 -8.36
C TYR A 167 -35.63 -4.90 -8.69
N SER A 168 -34.56 -4.64 -7.92
CA SER A 168 -33.61 -3.55 -8.18
C SER A 168 -32.28 -4.12 -8.64
N GLN A 169 -31.68 -3.48 -9.63
CA GLN A 169 -30.36 -3.84 -10.13
C GLN A 169 -29.50 -2.58 -10.30
N THR A 170 -28.22 -2.70 -9.93
CA THR A 170 -27.16 -1.76 -10.32
C THR A 170 -26.13 -2.52 -11.15
N VAL A 171 -25.69 -1.92 -12.25
CA VAL A 171 -24.66 -2.45 -13.14
C VAL A 171 -23.52 -1.44 -13.22
N ASP A 172 -22.30 -1.93 -13.00
CA ASP A 172 -21.07 -1.15 -13.17
C ASP A 172 -20.77 -0.98 -14.66
N LEU A 173 -20.59 0.27 -15.10
CA LEU A 173 -20.25 0.64 -16.47
C LEU A 173 -18.86 1.30 -16.55
N SER A 174 -18.04 1.24 -15.50
CA SER A 174 -16.72 1.91 -15.43
C SER A 174 -15.74 1.52 -16.56
N ALA A 175 -15.89 0.33 -17.15
CA ALA A 175 -15.15 -0.08 -18.35
C ALA A 175 -15.40 0.82 -19.60
N TYR A 176 -16.41 1.69 -19.52
CA TYR A 176 -16.81 2.66 -20.53
C TYR A 176 -16.60 4.11 -20.12
N ASP A 177 -15.93 4.37 -18.99
CA ASP A 177 -15.51 5.71 -18.59
C ASP A 177 -14.73 6.41 -19.72
N GLY A 178 -14.97 7.71 -19.92
CA GLY A 178 -14.36 8.48 -21.00
C GLY A 178 -14.88 8.17 -22.41
N LYS A 179 -15.86 7.27 -22.59
CA LYS A 179 -16.32 6.81 -23.91
C LYS A 179 -17.72 7.28 -24.26
N SER A 180 -18.03 7.26 -25.56
CA SER A 180 -19.39 7.35 -26.07
C SER A 180 -19.98 5.95 -26.22
N VAL A 181 -21.18 5.73 -25.66
CA VAL A 181 -21.82 4.42 -25.65
C VAL A 181 -23.30 4.48 -26.00
N GLN A 182 -23.84 3.34 -26.42
CA GLN A 182 -25.27 3.07 -26.43
C GLN A 182 -25.56 2.00 -25.38
N ILE A 183 -26.50 2.27 -24.49
CA ILE A 183 -26.99 1.29 -23.51
C ILE A 183 -28.26 0.67 -24.05
N TRP A 184 -28.34 -0.66 -24.01
CA TRP A 184 -29.43 -1.44 -24.57
C TRP A 184 -30.02 -2.38 -23.52
N PHE A 185 -31.30 -2.23 -23.25
CA PHE A 185 -32.11 -3.29 -22.66
C PHE A 185 -32.73 -4.11 -23.79
N THR A 186 -32.58 -5.42 -23.72
CA THR A 186 -33.24 -6.36 -24.62
C THR A 186 -34.21 -7.24 -23.84
N LEU A 187 -35.32 -7.58 -24.47
CA LEU A 187 -36.27 -8.57 -23.99
C LEU A 187 -36.50 -9.58 -25.10
N ASN A 188 -36.31 -10.87 -24.79
CA ASN A 188 -36.67 -11.97 -25.67
C ASN A 188 -37.87 -12.70 -25.06
N SER A 189 -39.01 -12.65 -25.74
CA SER A 189 -40.23 -13.34 -25.35
C SER A 189 -40.04 -14.85 -25.38
N ARG A 190 -40.62 -15.53 -24.40
CA ARG A 190 -40.71 -17.00 -24.34
C ARG A 190 -42.12 -17.50 -24.61
N GLY A 191 -42.97 -16.66 -25.22
CA GLY A 191 -44.37 -16.94 -25.53
C GLY A 191 -45.32 -15.94 -24.88
N TRP A 192 -46.62 -16.25 -24.90
CA TRP A 192 -47.71 -15.32 -24.57
C TRP A 192 -47.74 -14.77 -23.12
N ALA A 193 -47.02 -15.39 -22.19
CA ALA A 193 -46.99 -15.02 -20.77
C ALA A 193 -45.58 -14.61 -20.34
N SER A 194 -45.00 -13.61 -21.01
CA SER A 194 -43.59 -13.19 -20.84
C SER A 194 -43.45 -11.66 -20.69
N ASP A 195 -44.45 -10.96 -20.17
CA ASP A 195 -44.37 -9.49 -20.06
C ASP A 195 -43.20 -9.11 -19.15
N GLY A 196 -42.38 -8.18 -19.64
CA GLY A 196 -41.26 -7.60 -18.90
C GLY A 196 -41.42 -6.10 -18.79
N ALA A 197 -41.03 -5.55 -17.65
CA ALA A 197 -41.16 -4.14 -17.34
C ALA A 197 -39.89 -3.57 -16.72
N LEU A 198 -39.67 -2.28 -16.95
CA LEU A 198 -38.60 -1.47 -16.38
C LEU A 198 -39.19 -0.19 -15.77
N ASP A 199 -38.57 0.28 -14.70
CA ASP A 199 -38.91 1.53 -14.03
C ASP A 199 -37.66 2.14 -13.35
N ASN A 200 -37.71 3.42 -12.99
CA ASN A 200 -36.65 4.17 -12.30
C ASN A 200 -35.25 3.93 -12.89
N ILE A 201 -35.09 4.08 -14.21
CA ILE A 201 -33.78 3.92 -14.84
C ILE A 201 -32.96 5.18 -14.55
N GLU A 202 -31.81 5.02 -13.90
CA GLU A 202 -30.88 6.10 -13.61
C GLU A 202 -29.49 5.77 -14.13
N VAL A 203 -28.92 6.63 -14.96
CA VAL A 203 -27.53 6.56 -15.39
C VAL A 203 -26.74 7.66 -14.69
N THR A 204 -25.63 7.29 -14.04
CA THR A 204 -24.75 8.22 -13.32
C THR A 204 -23.34 8.18 -13.92
N ALA A 205 -22.65 9.32 -13.90
CA ALA A 205 -21.22 9.45 -14.16
C ALA A 205 -20.73 10.79 -13.60
N TYR A 206 -19.47 10.88 -13.17
CA TYR A 206 -18.93 12.06 -12.47
C TYR A 206 -17.88 12.78 -13.29
N THR A 207 -17.76 14.10 -13.15
CA THR A 207 -16.66 14.87 -13.77
C THR A 207 -15.57 15.06 -12.72
N PRO A 208 -14.36 14.53 -12.91
CA PRO A 208 -13.26 14.81 -12.01
C PRO A 208 -12.96 16.33 -11.96
N ASN A 209 -12.72 16.86 -10.78
CA ASN A 209 -12.17 18.19 -10.53
C ASN A 209 -10.67 18.31 -10.85
N GLY A 210 -9.96 17.18 -11.00
CA GLY A 210 -8.57 17.14 -11.46
C GLY A 210 -7.53 17.44 -10.38
N VAL A 211 -7.93 17.50 -9.11
CA VAL A 211 -7.04 17.73 -7.97
C VAL A 211 -6.42 16.42 -7.49
N THR A 212 -5.09 16.33 -7.52
CA THR A 212 -4.34 15.14 -7.11
C THR A 212 -3.80 15.21 -5.68
N ALA A 213 -3.91 16.35 -5.00
CA ALA A 213 -3.40 16.53 -3.65
C ALA A 213 -4.33 17.37 -2.77
N TYR A 214 -4.61 16.86 -1.58
CA TYR A 214 -5.27 17.58 -0.50
C TYR A 214 -4.41 17.61 0.76
N PHE A 215 -4.66 18.58 1.63
CA PHE A 215 -3.97 18.78 2.90
C PHE A 215 -4.99 18.84 4.03
N VAL A 216 -4.70 18.11 5.11
CA VAL A 216 -5.48 18.03 6.35
C VAL A 216 -4.55 18.35 7.51
N ASP A 217 -5.00 19.17 8.44
CA ASP A 217 -4.24 19.56 9.63
C ASP A 217 -5.23 19.82 10.78
N ASP A 218 -4.92 19.41 12.01
CA ASP A 218 -5.84 19.55 13.15
C ASP A 218 -6.05 21.03 13.55
N SER A 219 -5.14 21.91 13.14
CA SER A 219 -5.26 23.37 13.25
C SER A 219 -5.99 24.02 12.06
N GLY A 220 -6.39 23.23 11.06
CA GLY A 220 -7.02 23.66 9.82
C GLY A 220 -8.48 24.10 9.93
N SER A 221 -9.15 24.25 8.78
CA SER A 221 -10.58 24.59 8.70
C SER A 221 -11.25 23.92 7.53
N ASN A 222 -12.42 23.31 7.75
CA ASN A 222 -13.23 22.72 6.68
C ASN A 222 -13.87 23.76 5.73
N SER A 223 -13.69 25.05 6.01
CA SER A 223 -14.01 26.15 5.08
C SER A 223 -12.88 26.47 4.11
N ASN A 224 -11.67 25.94 4.34
CA ASN A 224 -10.54 26.08 3.41
C ASN A 224 -10.77 25.26 2.14
N ASN A 225 -9.90 25.44 1.15
CA ASN A 225 -9.95 24.63 -0.08
C ASN A 225 -9.15 23.32 0.03
N GLY A 226 -8.27 23.18 1.03
CA GLY A 226 -7.46 21.99 1.24
C GLY A 226 -6.36 21.77 0.20
N LEU A 227 -6.06 22.75 -0.67
CA LEU A 227 -5.13 22.56 -1.80
C LEU A 227 -3.66 22.86 -1.46
N THR A 228 -3.39 23.40 -0.27
CA THR A 228 -2.04 23.72 0.21
C THR A 228 -1.94 23.50 1.71
N SER A 229 -0.73 23.25 2.23
CA SER A 229 -0.48 23.14 3.67
C SER A 229 -0.77 24.43 4.46
N GLY A 230 -0.83 25.60 3.80
CA GLY A 230 -1.22 26.87 4.43
C GLY A 230 -2.74 27.10 4.51
N ALA A 231 -3.53 26.28 3.83
CA ALA A 231 -4.99 26.31 3.89
C ALA A 231 -5.57 24.87 3.91
N PRO A 232 -5.21 24.05 4.92
CA PRO A 232 -5.62 22.65 4.99
C PRO A 232 -7.08 22.55 5.48
N PHE A 233 -7.75 21.46 5.12
CA PHE A 233 -8.98 21.06 5.80
C PHE A 233 -8.68 20.73 7.26
N ALA A 234 -9.68 20.88 8.14
CA ALA A 234 -9.54 20.46 9.53
C ALA A 234 -9.62 18.93 9.68
N THR A 235 -10.29 18.26 8.72
CA THR A 235 -10.67 16.85 8.88
C THR A 235 -10.44 16.03 7.62
N LEU A 236 -10.08 14.75 7.79
CA LEU A 236 -9.92 13.76 6.74
C LEU A 236 -11.25 13.47 6.05
N ALA A 237 -12.37 13.41 6.78
CA ALA A 237 -13.71 13.26 6.21
C ALA A 237 -13.99 14.36 5.18
N LYS A 238 -13.54 15.60 5.44
CA LYS A 238 -13.76 16.70 4.51
C LYS A 238 -12.94 16.49 3.23
N ALA A 239 -11.68 16.10 3.34
CA ALA A 239 -10.85 15.79 2.18
C ALA A 239 -11.47 14.63 1.36
N LEU A 240 -11.84 13.52 2.00
CA LEU A 240 -12.50 12.39 1.35
C LEU A 240 -13.80 12.79 0.62
N SER A 241 -14.58 13.72 1.17
CA SER A 241 -15.83 14.18 0.56
C SER A 241 -15.65 14.96 -0.75
N VAL A 242 -14.46 15.52 -0.98
CA VAL A 242 -14.15 16.34 -2.17
C VAL A 242 -13.15 15.68 -3.12
N SER A 243 -12.51 14.58 -2.70
CA SER A 243 -11.61 13.80 -3.53
C SER A 243 -12.33 13.14 -4.70
N ASP A 244 -11.65 13.14 -5.84
CA ASP A 244 -12.08 12.42 -7.05
C ASP A 244 -11.54 10.99 -7.08
N ASP A 245 -12.20 10.15 -7.88
CA ASP A 245 -11.67 8.85 -8.31
C ASP A 245 -10.68 8.97 -9.48
N ALA A 246 -9.93 7.89 -9.70
CA ALA A 246 -9.22 7.57 -10.95
C ALA A 246 -7.99 8.43 -11.34
N ILE A 247 -7.72 9.55 -10.67
CA ILE A 247 -6.54 10.40 -10.97
C ILE A 247 -5.34 10.17 -10.04
N GLY A 248 -5.48 9.33 -9.02
CA GLY A 248 -4.47 9.15 -7.96
C GLY A 248 -4.42 10.37 -7.04
N VAL A 249 -5.18 10.32 -5.94
CA VAL A 249 -5.27 11.42 -4.98
C VAL A 249 -4.43 11.12 -3.75
N THR A 250 -3.58 12.05 -3.34
CA THR A 250 -2.87 11.99 -2.06
C THR A 250 -3.45 13.00 -1.07
N ILE A 251 -3.94 12.52 0.06
CA ILE A 251 -4.36 13.34 1.19
C ILE A 251 -3.21 13.35 2.20
N ASN A 252 -2.52 14.49 2.29
CA ASN A 252 -1.41 14.72 3.20
C ASN A 252 -1.94 15.21 4.54
N ILE A 253 -1.65 14.50 5.61
CA ILE A 253 -2.12 14.81 6.95
C ILE A 253 -0.94 15.30 7.79
N GLY A 254 -1.10 16.46 8.40
CA GLY A 254 -0.13 17.06 9.30
C GLY A 254 0.13 16.22 10.55
N ALA A 255 1.17 16.60 11.30
CA ALA A 255 1.36 16.11 12.65
C ALA A 255 0.23 16.64 13.53
N GLY A 256 -0.34 15.81 14.39
CA GLY A 256 -1.51 16.16 15.17
C GLY A 256 -2.27 14.94 15.69
N THR A 257 -3.30 15.20 16.48
CA THR A 257 -4.21 14.15 16.98
C THR A 257 -5.62 14.40 16.46
N TYR A 258 -6.18 13.39 15.81
CA TYR A 258 -7.47 13.42 15.12
C TYR A 258 -8.41 12.40 15.75
N THR A 259 -9.67 12.77 15.95
CA THR A 259 -10.68 11.95 16.63
C THR A 259 -11.85 11.58 15.72
N GLU A 260 -11.61 11.55 14.41
CA GLU A 260 -12.65 11.19 13.44
C GLU A 260 -12.95 9.70 13.49
N GLU A 261 -14.23 9.37 13.42
CA GLU A 261 -14.76 8.02 13.45
C GLU A 261 -15.70 7.78 12.26
N ASP A 262 -15.92 6.51 11.96
CA ASP A 262 -16.82 5.98 10.96
C ASP A 262 -16.60 6.53 9.54
N LEU A 263 -15.33 6.80 9.20
CA LEU A 263 -14.97 7.23 7.85
C LEU A 263 -15.35 6.15 6.83
N THR A 264 -15.84 6.57 5.67
CA THR A 264 -16.03 5.67 4.53
C THR A 264 -15.13 6.12 3.40
N ILE A 265 -14.14 5.28 3.07
CA ILE A 265 -13.29 5.48 1.90
C ILE A 265 -13.98 4.81 0.72
N SER A 266 -14.85 5.57 0.06
CA SER A 266 -15.66 5.11 -1.09
C SER A 266 -15.04 5.46 -2.44
N ARG A 267 -13.87 6.08 -2.43
CA ARG A 267 -13.18 6.61 -3.61
C ARG A 267 -11.91 5.82 -3.91
N SER A 268 -11.72 5.38 -5.15
CA SER A 268 -10.60 4.53 -5.56
C SER A 268 -9.34 5.33 -5.92
N ASN A 269 -8.17 4.72 -5.75
CA ASN A 269 -6.86 5.35 -6.01
C ASN A 269 -6.57 6.53 -5.06
N ILE A 270 -6.86 6.34 -3.77
CA ILE A 270 -6.58 7.32 -2.71
C ILE A 270 -5.40 6.84 -1.86
N THR A 271 -4.43 7.72 -1.63
CA THR A 271 -3.39 7.59 -0.62
C THR A 271 -3.66 8.56 0.52
N ILE A 272 -3.73 8.04 1.74
CA ILE A 272 -3.84 8.79 2.99
C ILE A 272 -2.47 8.71 3.67
N SER A 273 -1.74 9.81 3.73
CA SER A 273 -0.36 9.84 4.24
C SER A 273 -0.22 10.82 5.39
N GLY A 274 0.13 10.32 6.57
CA GLY A 274 0.54 11.16 7.69
C GLY A 274 1.98 11.65 7.58
N ALA A 275 2.37 12.49 8.54
CA ALA A 275 3.73 13.02 8.70
C ALA A 275 4.70 12.01 9.35
N GLY A 276 4.20 10.88 9.83
CA GLY A 276 4.96 9.82 10.53
C GLY A 276 4.09 9.14 11.59
N SER A 277 4.34 7.85 11.84
CA SER A 277 3.53 7.07 12.79
C SER A 277 3.61 7.55 14.24
N SER A 278 4.66 8.29 14.62
CA SER A 278 4.78 8.96 15.92
C SER A 278 4.27 10.40 15.93
N GLN A 279 3.83 10.93 14.78
CA GLN A 279 3.48 12.35 14.59
C GLN A 279 2.00 12.57 14.23
N THR A 280 1.44 11.74 13.35
CA THR A 280 0.03 11.80 12.95
C THR A 280 -0.73 10.67 13.61
N ILE A 281 -1.62 11.01 14.56
CA ILE A 281 -2.31 10.05 15.41
C ILE A 281 -3.82 10.18 15.20
N PHE A 282 -4.46 9.11 14.76
CA PHE A 282 -5.90 8.94 14.81
C PHE A 282 -6.25 8.17 16.08
N ASP A 283 -7.00 8.81 16.98
CA ASP A 283 -7.35 8.31 18.31
C ASP A 283 -8.88 8.24 18.43
N GLY A 284 -9.41 7.01 18.51
CA GLY A 284 -10.85 6.76 18.59
C GLY A 284 -11.45 6.85 20.00
N ASP A 285 -10.67 7.12 21.06
CA ASP A 285 -11.15 7.16 22.47
C ASP A 285 -11.99 5.92 22.87
N LEU A 286 -11.61 4.76 22.34
CA LEU A 286 -12.27 3.45 22.44
C LEU A 286 -13.71 3.41 21.89
N ASP A 287 -14.04 4.29 20.97
CA ASP A 287 -15.33 4.34 20.27
C ASP A 287 -15.16 4.24 18.74
N GLY A 288 -16.28 3.97 18.08
CA GLY A 288 -16.40 3.94 16.63
C GLY A 288 -15.42 3.01 15.91
N ARG A 289 -15.29 3.24 14.61
CA ARG A 289 -14.26 2.63 13.75
C ARG A 289 -13.47 3.74 13.10
N PHE A 290 -12.18 3.56 12.81
CA PHE A 290 -11.45 4.55 12.00
C PHE A 290 -12.04 4.64 10.59
N ALA A 291 -12.07 3.53 9.83
CA ALA A 291 -12.55 3.56 8.46
C ALA A 291 -13.16 2.24 7.94
N THR A 292 -14.11 2.37 7.02
CA THR A 292 -14.57 1.28 6.13
C THR A 292 -14.03 1.52 4.72
N ILE A 293 -13.27 0.55 4.20
CA ILE A 293 -12.73 0.59 2.83
C ILE A 293 -13.78 0.05 1.86
N SER A 294 -14.40 0.94 1.09
CA SER A 294 -15.46 0.62 0.13
C SER A 294 -15.02 0.77 -1.33
N ALA A 295 -13.74 1.04 -1.57
CA ALA A 295 -13.15 1.28 -2.88
C ALA A 295 -11.87 0.46 -3.11
N ASN A 296 -11.39 0.44 -4.35
CA ASN A 296 -10.15 -0.25 -4.73
C ASN A 296 -8.94 0.70 -4.64
N ASN A 297 -7.73 0.14 -4.60
CA ASN A 297 -6.48 0.89 -4.66
C ASN A 297 -6.41 2.01 -3.60
N THR A 298 -6.62 1.64 -2.33
CA THR A 298 -6.55 2.58 -1.20
C THR A 298 -5.27 2.33 -0.42
N THR A 299 -4.49 3.37 -0.16
CA THR A 299 -3.26 3.29 0.64
C THR A 299 -3.42 4.12 1.92
N ILE A 300 -3.03 3.56 3.06
CA ILE A 300 -2.88 4.27 4.34
C ILE A 300 -1.41 4.17 4.76
N GLN A 301 -0.78 5.29 5.11
CA GLN A 301 0.63 5.26 5.48
C GLN A 301 1.08 6.34 6.47
N ASN A 302 2.20 6.07 7.14
CA ASN A 302 2.92 7.03 7.99
C ASN A 302 2.05 7.67 9.09
N LEU A 303 1.24 6.87 9.77
CA LEU A 303 0.35 7.34 10.84
C LEU A 303 0.12 6.25 11.90
N GLN A 304 -0.44 6.64 13.03
CA GLN A 304 -0.92 5.73 14.06
C GLN A 304 -2.45 5.74 14.09
N ILE A 305 -3.05 4.56 14.21
CA ILE A 305 -4.49 4.35 14.39
C ILE A 305 -4.65 3.61 15.72
N LYS A 306 -5.12 4.33 16.73
CA LYS A 306 -5.19 3.81 18.09
C LYS A 306 -6.57 3.96 18.72
N GLU A 307 -6.83 3.05 19.64
CA GLU A 307 -7.99 3.11 20.52
C GLU A 307 -9.32 3.28 19.77
N TYR A 308 -9.50 2.67 18.59
CA TYR A 308 -10.84 2.55 18.00
C TYR A 308 -11.57 1.33 18.56
N GLY A 309 -12.90 1.41 18.69
CA GLY A 309 -13.65 0.23 19.11
C GLY A 309 -15.16 0.20 18.85
N VAL A 310 -15.63 -0.94 18.33
CA VAL A 310 -17.03 -1.14 17.93
C VAL A 310 -17.81 -1.92 18.99
N ALA A 311 -18.43 -1.22 19.93
CA ALA A 311 -19.37 -1.82 20.89
C ALA A 311 -20.84 -1.70 20.47
N SER A 312 -21.20 -0.65 19.72
CA SER A 312 -22.58 -0.24 19.42
C SER A 312 -23.04 -0.52 17.98
N SER A 313 -22.11 -0.84 17.06
CA SER A 313 -22.35 -0.97 15.61
C SER A 313 -22.36 -2.42 15.08
N CYS A 314 -22.39 -3.41 15.97
CA CYS A 314 -22.43 -4.81 15.59
C CYS A 314 -23.74 -5.19 14.89
N THR A 315 -23.66 -6.06 13.88
CA THR A 315 -24.84 -6.69 13.26
C THR A 315 -25.64 -7.47 14.31
N SER A 316 -26.92 -7.78 14.03
CA SER A 316 -27.78 -8.59 14.91
C SER A 316 -27.20 -9.97 15.23
N ASN A 317 -26.25 -10.45 14.42
CA ASN A 317 -25.56 -11.73 14.60
C ASN A 317 -24.27 -11.59 15.44
N GLY A 318 -23.94 -10.40 15.92
CA GLY A 318 -22.78 -10.13 16.77
C GLY A 318 -21.45 -10.01 16.02
N SER A 319 -21.47 -9.79 14.70
CA SER A 319 -20.28 -9.43 13.92
C SER A 319 -20.17 -7.91 13.86
N CYS A 320 -19.03 -7.39 14.28
CA CYS A 320 -18.80 -5.96 14.38
C CYS A 320 -17.79 -5.47 13.34
N GLY A 321 -17.11 -6.35 12.60
CA GLY A 321 -16.03 -5.95 11.70
C GLY A 321 -14.70 -5.78 12.44
N GLY A 322 -13.68 -5.25 11.75
CA GLY A 322 -12.43 -4.86 12.40
C GLY A 322 -12.63 -3.69 13.35
N GLY A 323 -11.93 -3.69 14.49
CA GLY A 323 -12.04 -2.63 15.50
C GLY A 323 -11.67 -1.25 14.96
N ALA A 324 -10.63 -1.16 14.12
CA ALA A 324 -10.22 0.07 13.46
C ALA A 324 -10.61 0.12 11.99
N ILE A 325 -10.44 -0.97 11.23
CA ILE A 325 -10.67 -0.98 9.79
C ILE A 325 -11.49 -2.21 9.36
N LEU A 326 -12.49 -1.97 8.52
CA LEU A 326 -13.18 -3.03 7.78
C LEU A 326 -12.90 -2.87 6.28
N VAL A 327 -12.28 -3.88 5.67
CA VAL A 327 -12.08 -3.92 4.22
C VAL A 327 -13.27 -4.63 3.57
N GLY A 328 -13.99 -3.91 2.72
CA GLY A 328 -15.21 -4.38 2.07
C GLY A 328 -15.00 -5.61 1.18
N SER A 329 -16.08 -6.34 0.90
CA SER A 329 -16.04 -7.50 0.00
C SER A 329 -15.61 -7.10 -1.42
N SER A 330 -14.79 -7.96 -2.04
CA SER A 330 -14.28 -7.78 -3.41
C SER A 330 -13.49 -6.47 -3.64
N LYS A 331 -13.00 -5.84 -2.58
CA LYS A 331 -12.15 -4.64 -2.67
C LYS A 331 -10.68 -5.02 -2.81
N THR A 332 -10.04 -4.57 -3.87
CA THR A 332 -8.68 -4.97 -4.22
C THR A 332 -7.70 -3.81 -4.10
N GLY A 333 -6.43 -4.12 -3.81
CA GLY A 333 -5.37 -3.12 -3.75
C GLY A 333 -5.41 -2.24 -2.49
N PHE A 334 -5.88 -2.76 -1.36
CA PHE A 334 -5.73 -2.06 -0.09
C PHE A 334 -4.29 -2.21 0.43
N VAL A 335 -3.59 -1.09 0.67
CA VAL A 335 -2.20 -1.07 1.11
C VAL A 335 -2.08 -0.33 2.44
N VAL A 336 -1.30 -0.87 3.37
CA VAL A 336 -0.89 -0.17 4.58
C VAL A 336 0.62 -0.17 4.68
N ASN A 337 1.24 1.00 4.89
CA ASN A 337 2.69 1.13 5.02
C ASN A 337 3.05 1.91 6.29
N LYS A 338 4.08 1.49 7.04
CA LYS A 338 4.69 2.30 8.12
C LYS A 338 3.65 2.85 9.10
N THR A 339 2.70 1.99 9.48
CA THR A 339 1.55 2.35 10.32
C THR A 339 1.61 1.59 11.63
N ILE A 340 1.08 2.19 12.69
CA ILE A 340 0.94 1.53 14.00
C ILE A 340 -0.55 1.38 14.30
N PHE A 341 -1.02 0.15 14.53
CA PHE A 341 -2.32 -0.14 15.11
C PHE A 341 -2.16 -0.48 16.59
N ASP A 342 -2.65 0.40 17.47
CA ASP A 342 -2.42 0.30 18.91
C ASP A 342 -3.74 0.30 19.70
N GLY A 343 -4.00 -0.77 20.44
CA GLY A 343 -5.13 -0.77 21.38
C GLY A 343 -6.51 -0.72 20.73
N ASN A 344 -6.66 -1.15 19.47
CA ASN A 344 -7.97 -1.19 18.81
C ASN A 344 -8.76 -2.44 19.25
N ILE A 345 -10.06 -2.28 19.50
CA ILE A 345 -10.86 -3.31 20.19
C ILE A 345 -12.17 -3.61 19.45
N THR A 346 -12.48 -4.90 19.27
CA THR A 346 -13.84 -5.36 18.95
C THR A 346 -14.37 -6.29 20.03
N ASN A 347 -15.63 -6.10 20.42
CA ASN A 347 -16.34 -6.97 21.36
C ASN A 347 -17.23 -8.02 20.67
N GLY A 348 -17.08 -8.20 19.35
CA GLY A 348 -17.88 -9.13 18.56
C GLY A 348 -17.87 -10.56 19.08
N THR A 349 -19.02 -11.20 19.00
CA THR A 349 -19.23 -12.57 19.48
C THR A 349 -19.12 -13.60 18.38
N SER A 350 -19.24 -13.21 17.10
CA SER A 350 -19.24 -14.14 15.96
C SER A 350 -17.90 -14.27 15.23
N GLY A 351 -16.86 -13.54 15.66
CA GLY A 351 -15.53 -13.57 15.06
C GLY A 351 -15.22 -12.32 14.24
N ASP A 352 -14.22 -11.55 14.63
CA ASP A 352 -13.79 -10.27 14.04
C ASP A 352 -12.24 -10.12 14.15
N GLY A 353 -11.67 -9.06 13.56
CA GLY A 353 -10.27 -8.66 13.74
C GLY A 353 -10.12 -7.51 14.75
N GLY A 354 -9.14 -7.55 15.66
CA GLY A 354 -9.00 -6.49 16.67
C GLY A 354 -8.72 -5.11 16.10
N ALA A 355 -7.82 -5.03 15.11
CA ALA A 355 -7.57 -3.84 14.31
C ALA A 355 -8.27 -3.92 12.96
N ILE A 356 -7.97 -4.94 12.14
CA ILE A 356 -8.44 -5.00 10.74
C ILE A 356 -9.19 -6.30 10.46
N GLU A 357 -10.34 -6.19 9.79
CA GLU A 357 -11.00 -7.34 9.18
C GLU A 357 -11.08 -7.22 7.66
N PHE A 358 -10.70 -8.29 6.97
CA PHE A 358 -10.75 -8.43 5.52
C PHE A 358 -11.93 -9.31 5.12
N LEU A 359 -12.85 -8.78 4.32
CA LEU A 359 -14.01 -9.53 3.83
C LEU A 359 -13.69 -10.30 2.54
N THR A 360 -14.57 -11.26 2.21
CA THR A 360 -14.40 -12.18 1.07
C THR A 360 -14.08 -11.45 -0.25
N GLY A 361 -13.18 -12.02 -1.05
CA GLY A 361 -12.73 -11.47 -2.32
C GLY A 361 -11.84 -10.23 -2.25
N SER A 362 -11.53 -9.71 -1.05
CA SER A 362 -10.62 -8.55 -0.93
C SER A 362 -9.14 -8.93 -1.09
N THR A 363 -8.31 -7.98 -1.53
CA THR A 363 -6.85 -8.15 -1.58
C THR A 363 -6.13 -7.04 -0.84
N SER A 364 -5.14 -7.39 -0.02
CA SER A 364 -4.43 -6.41 0.81
C SER A 364 -2.94 -6.69 0.94
N THR A 365 -2.14 -5.62 1.09
CA THR A 365 -0.70 -5.71 1.38
C THR A 365 -0.35 -4.76 2.53
N ILE A 366 0.27 -5.29 3.56
CA ILE A 366 0.59 -4.59 4.80
C ILE A 366 2.12 -4.64 4.96
N ASN A 367 2.78 -3.49 4.96
CA ASN A 367 4.24 -3.38 4.96
C ASN A 367 4.70 -2.56 6.17
N SER A 368 5.78 -3.02 6.81
CA SER A 368 6.47 -2.29 7.90
C SER A 368 5.49 -1.75 8.95
N THR A 369 4.52 -2.57 9.35
CA THR A 369 3.38 -2.16 10.20
C THR A 369 3.45 -2.89 11.54
N ILE A 370 3.18 -2.16 12.61
CA ILE A 370 3.16 -2.69 13.98
C ILE A 370 1.71 -2.85 14.41
N PHE A 371 1.35 -4.05 14.85
CA PHE A 371 0.09 -4.34 15.54
C PHE A 371 0.39 -4.64 17.00
N ARG A 372 -0.06 -3.76 17.89
CA ARG A 372 0.12 -3.94 19.33
C ARG A 372 -1.13 -3.66 20.15
N ASN A 373 -1.27 -4.34 21.28
CA ASN A 373 -2.38 -4.16 22.22
C ASN A 373 -3.79 -4.32 21.64
N ASN A 374 -3.93 -4.79 20.39
CA ASN A 374 -5.24 -4.91 19.76
C ASN A 374 -6.00 -6.10 20.33
N LYS A 375 -7.33 -6.03 20.38
CA LYS A 375 -8.15 -7.04 21.01
C LYS A 375 -9.39 -7.40 20.21
N ALA A 376 -9.63 -8.69 20.05
CA ALA A 376 -10.87 -9.20 19.47
C ALA A 376 -11.62 -10.16 20.41
N GLY A 377 -12.91 -9.90 20.59
CA GLY A 377 -13.86 -10.77 21.28
C GLY A 377 -14.15 -10.37 22.74
N SER A 378 -15.37 -10.67 23.17
CA SER A 378 -15.85 -10.50 24.55
C SER A 378 -15.75 -11.79 25.37
N ALA A 379 -16.15 -11.78 26.65
CA ALA A 379 -16.20 -13.03 27.43
C ALA A 379 -17.17 -14.07 26.84
N ALA A 380 -18.19 -13.62 26.10
CA ALA A 380 -19.21 -14.47 25.49
C ALA A 380 -18.76 -15.13 24.18
N SER A 381 -17.62 -14.74 23.59
CA SER A 381 -17.13 -15.30 22.33
C SER A 381 -16.48 -16.68 22.46
N TYR A 382 -16.30 -17.18 23.70
CA TYR A 382 -15.61 -18.43 24.10
C TYR A 382 -16.08 -19.72 23.40
N GLN A 383 -17.16 -19.72 22.61
CA GLN A 383 -17.68 -20.94 21.95
C GLN A 383 -17.98 -20.77 20.46
N SER A 384 -17.86 -19.57 19.89
CA SER A 384 -18.26 -19.31 18.50
C SER A 384 -17.45 -18.24 17.77
N GLY A 385 -16.67 -17.42 18.48
CA GLY A 385 -15.95 -16.28 17.91
C GLY A 385 -14.63 -16.67 17.28
N ARG A 386 -14.53 -16.55 15.96
CA ARG A 386 -13.30 -16.83 15.17
C ARG A 386 -12.42 -15.60 15.06
N ASN A 387 -12.05 -15.11 16.24
CA ASN A 387 -11.38 -13.83 16.44
C ASN A 387 -9.88 -13.92 16.18
N GLY A 388 -9.36 -12.97 15.42
CA GLY A 388 -7.93 -12.68 15.33
C GLY A 388 -7.60 -11.41 16.11
N GLY A 389 -6.71 -11.51 17.11
CA GLY A 389 -6.51 -10.41 18.07
C GLY A 389 -6.00 -9.12 17.44
N ALA A 390 -5.22 -9.20 16.36
CA ALA A 390 -4.90 -8.04 15.51
C ALA A 390 -5.72 -8.03 14.22
N THR A 391 -5.73 -9.12 13.45
CA THR A 391 -6.37 -9.12 12.14
C THR A 391 -7.11 -10.41 11.82
N LYS A 392 -8.11 -10.31 10.94
CA LYS A 392 -8.89 -11.48 10.49
C LYS A 392 -9.18 -11.44 9.00
N GLY A 393 -8.98 -12.56 8.31
CA GLY A 393 -9.39 -12.77 6.91
C GLY A 393 -10.63 -13.64 6.78
N ASN A 394 -11.51 -13.36 5.81
CA ASN A 394 -12.73 -14.13 5.54
C ASN A 394 -12.85 -14.60 4.07
N GLY A 395 -13.46 -15.76 3.86
CA GLY A 395 -13.87 -16.29 2.55
C GLY A 395 -12.69 -16.47 1.59
N SER A 396 -12.71 -15.77 0.46
CA SER A 396 -11.66 -15.82 -0.57
C SER A 396 -10.67 -14.64 -0.53
N CYS A 397 -10.57 -13.91 0.60
CA CYS A 397 -9.64 -12.80 0.68
C CYS A 397 -8.18 -13.24 0.59
N THR A 398 -7.30 -12.34 0.15
CA THR A 398 -5.84 -12.53 0.21
C THR A 398 -5.15 -11.38 0.92
N VAL A 399 -4.25 -11.67 1.84
CA VAL A 399 -3.47 -10.63 2.53
C VAL A 399 -1.99 -11.01 2.63
N THR A 400 -1.12 -10.07 2.31
CA THR A 400 0.34 -10.21 2.47
C THR A 400 0.83 -9.25 3.53
N PHE A 401 1.56 -9.75 4.52
CA PHE A 401 2.26 -9.00 5.54
C PHE A 401 3.76 -9.07 5.26
N ASN A 402 4.42 -7.92 5.15
CA ASN A 402 5.86 -7.80 4.93
C ASN A 402 6.46 -6.95 6.05
N ASN A 403 7.55 -7.38 6.68
CA ASN A 403 8.23 -6.63 7.75
C ASN A 403 7.29 -6.20 8.89
N CYS A 404 6.27 -7.00 9.20
CA CYS A 404 5.29 -6.64 10.20
C CYS A 404 5.66 -7.19 11.57
N LEU A 405 5.36 -6.41 12.62
CA LEU A 405 5.50 -6.82 14.00
C LEU A 405 4.11 -6.97 14.64
N PHE A 406 3.85 -8.12 15.24
CA PHE A 406 2.65 -8.40 16.01
C PHE A 406 3.04 -8.71 17.44
N HIS A 407 2.72 -7.82 18.39
CA HIS A 407 2.97 -8.09 19.80
C HIS A 407 1.83 -7.71 20.73
N GLU A 408 1.69 -8.44 21.84
CA GLU A 408 0.70 -8.15 22.89
C GLU A 408 -0.77 -8.08 22.42
N ASN A 409 -1.11 -8.63 21.25
CA ASN A 409 -2.48 -8.67 20.77
C ASN A 409 -3.25 -9.81 21.43
N VAL A 410 -4.54 -9.61 21.65
CA VAL A 410 -5.39 -10.48 22.46
C VAL A 410 -6.60 -10.96 21.67
N ALA A 411 -6.82 -12.28 21.64
CA ALA A 411 -8.04 -12.87 21.12
C ALA A 411 -8.80 -13.66 22.19
N ARG A 412 -10.09 -13.35 22.36
CA ARG A 412 -11.05 -14.27 22.96
C ARG A 412 -11.68 -15.09 21.84
N GLY A 413 -10.99 -16.15 21.43
CA GLY A 413 -11.32 -16.93 20.25
C GLY A 413 -10.12 -17.69 19.72
N TYR A 414 -9.75 -17.49 18.46
CA TYR A 414 -8.92 -18.46 17.74
C TYR A 414 -7.42 -18.20 17.85
N SER A 415 -6.96 -16.99 17.55
CA SER A 415 -5.52 -16.70 17.57
C SER A 415 -5.18 -15.25 17.93
N GLY A 416 -4.12 -15.07 18.71
CA GLY A 416 -3.75 -13.77 19.27
C GLY A 416 -3.35 -12.72 18.23
N ALA A 417 -2.69 -13.10 17.13
CA ALA A 417 -2.29 -12.16 16.07
C ALA A 417 -3.28 -12.18 14.90
N HIS A 418 -3.35 -13.29 14.15
CA HIS A 418 -4.10 -13.34 12.89
C HIS A 418 -4.93 -14.62 12.73
N THR A 419 -6.21 -14.50 12.35
CA THR A 419 -7.09 -15.63 12.04
C THR A 419 -7.56 -15.60 10.59
N ASN A 420 -7.46 -16.74 9.91
CA ASN A 420 -8.09 -16.98 8.62
C ASN A 420 -9.35 -17.83 8.76
N TRP A 421 -10.49 -17.25 8.39
CA TRP A 421 -11.77 -17.95 8.19
C TRP A 421 -12.10 -18.01 6.70
N MET A 422 -11.36 -18.82 5.95
CA MET A 422 -11.31 -18.76 4.49
C MET A 422 -12.03 -19.93 3.82
N ASN A 423 -13.34 -20.05 4.05
CA ASN A 423 -14.17 -21.14 3.51
C ASN A 423 -14.22 -21.26 1.98
N ASP A 424 -13.66 -20.27 1.26
CA ASP A 424 -13.65 -20.19 -0.20
C ASP A 424 -12.22 -20.10 -0.77
N GLY A 425 -11.22 -20.62 -0.04
CA GLY A 425 -9.85 -20.79 -0.55
C GLY A 425 -8.96 -19.55 -0.51
N GLY A 426 -9.26 -18.57 0.34
CA GLY A 426 -8.38 -17.42 0.60
C GLY A 426 -7.01 -17.81 1.19
N SER A 427 -6.11 -16.84 1.27
CA SER A 427 -4.77 -17.03 1.86
C SER A 427 -4.22 -15.81 2.60
N SER A 428 -3.32 -16.06 3.56
CA SER A 428 -2.46 -15.03 4.15
C SER A 428 -1.00 -15.41 4.00
N THR A 429 -0.13 -14.44 3.74
CA THR A 429 1.32 -14.63 3.60
C THR A 429 2.06 -13.68 4.53
N PHE A 430 3.05 -14.18 5.25
CA PHE A 430 3.91 -13.41 6.15
C PHE A 430 5.35 -13.53 5.67
N ASN A 431 5.94 -12.45 5.16
CA ASN A 431 7.35 -12.37 4.79
C ASN A 431 8.08 -11.52 5.81
N ASN A 432 9.17 -12.03 6.38
CA ASN A 432 10.02 -11.26 7.30
C ASN A 432 9.21 -10.61 8.43
N CYS A 433 8.28 -11.35 9.05
CA CYS A 433 7.45 -10.84 10.14
C CYS A 433 7.93 -11.38 11.49
N THR A 434 7.72 -10.61 12.55
CA THR A 434 7.93 -11.06 13.95
C THR A 434 6.59 -11.09 14.68
N ILE A 435 6.25 -12.22 15.27
CA ILE A 435 4.99 -12.45 16.00
C ILE A 435 5.34 -12.93 17.41
N GLU A 436 5.20 -12.05 18.39
CA GLU A 436 5.70 -12.26 19.77
C GLU A 436 4.61 -11.94 20.80
N GLY A 437 4.51 -12.66 21.92
CA GLY A 437 3.72 -12.19 23.08
C GLY A 437 2.20 -12.12 22.88
N ASN A 438 1.66 -12.62 21.77
CA ASN A 438 0.23 -12.55 21.48
C ASN A 438 -0.53 -13.62 22.29
N THR A 439 -1.66 -13.23 22.88
CA THR A 439 -2.43 -14.07 23.81
C THR A 439 -3.78 -14.47 23.23
N GLN A 440 -4.14 -15.73 23.44
CA GLN A 440 -5.45 -16.28 23.15
C GLN A 440 -6.03 -16.86 24.47
N TYR A 441 -7.36 -16.79 24.69
CA TYR A 441 -7.99 -17.12 26.00
C TYR A 441 -8.97 -18.32 26.01
N ASP A 442 -8.92 -19.22 25.03
CA ASP A 442 -9.93 -20.31 24.86
C ASP A 442 -9.30 -21.72 24.71
N SER A 443 -9.94 -22.70 25.34
CA SER A 443 -9.42 -24.05 25.65
C SER A 443 -9.22 -25.01 24.48
N SER A 444 -9.48 -24.62 23.22
CA SER A 444 -9.48 -25.55 22.08
C SER A 444 -8.85 -25.01 20.78
N ASN A 445 -8.10 -23.90 20.83
CA ASN A 445 -7.79 -23.15 19.61
C ASN A 445 -6.29 -23.02 19.31
N PHE A 446 -5.97 -22.22 18.28
CA PHE A 446 -4.77 -22.35 17.46
C PHE A 446 -3.82 -21.14 17.67
N GLY A 447 -2.98 -21.18 18.71
CA GLY A 447 -1.76 -20.34 18.88
C GLY A 447 -1.79 -18.88 18.39
N ALA A 448 -0.65 -18.42 17.83
CA ALA A 448 -0.43 -17.05 17.37
C ALA A 448 -1.21 -16.69 16.10
N VAL A 449 -1.19 -17.61 15.12
CA VAL A 449 -1.81 -17.46 13.80
C VAL A 449 -2.53 -18.74 13.45
N SER A 450 -3.72 -18.62 12.88
CA SER A 450 -4.59 -19.76 12.61
C SER A 450 -5.23 -19.69 11.22
N ALA A 451 -5.51 -20.86 10.62
CA ALA A 451 -6.21 -20.96 9.36
C ALA A 451 -7.28 -22.06 9.40
N LEU A 452 -8.51 -21.66 9.07
CA LEU A 452 -9.66 -22.54 8.90
C LEU A 452 -10.11 -22.45 7.45
N TYR A 453 -10.09 -23.60 6.76
CA TYR A 453 -10.52 -23.77 5.38
C TYR A 453 -9.71 -23.04 4.29
N GLY A 454 -8.69 -22.26 4.65
CA GLY A 454 -7.71 -21.66 3.73
C GLY A 454 -6.25 -21.90 4.13
N THR A 455 -5.34 -21.06 3.63
CA THR A 455 -3.88 -21.24 3.80
C THR A 455 -3.23 -20.07 4.52
N VAL A 456 -2.24 -20.37 5.36
CA VAL A 456 -1.27 -19.39 5.85
C VAL A 456 0.12 -19.83 5.38
N ASN A 457 0.82 -18.89 4.74
CA ASN A 457 2.21 -19.04 4.32
C ASN A 457 3.08 -18.15 5.22
N MET A 458 4.17 -18.68 5.73
CA MET A 458 5.15 -17.87 6.47
C MET A 458 6.56 -18.13 5.96
N THR A 459 7.29 -17.06 5.71
CA THR A 459 8.60 -17.05 5.04
C THR A 459 9.46 -16.05 5.78
N ASN A 460 10.68 -16.45 6.10
CA ASN A 460 11.65 -15.68 6.89
C ASN A 460 11.03 -15.04 8.14
N SER A 461 10.08 -15.68 8.80
CA SER A 461 9.33 -15.07 9.91
C SER A 461 9.60 -15.77 11.24
N ILE A 462 9.49 -15.01 12.34
CA ILE A 462 9.66 -15.50 13.71
C ILE A 462 8.28 -15.54 14.41
N ILE A 463 7.98 -16.65 15.08
CA ILE A 463 6.87 -16.75 16.03
C ILE A 463 7.40 -17.22 17.38
N ARG A 464 7.07 -16.49 18.47
CA ARG A 464 7.54 -16.77 19.83
C ARG A 464 6.51 -16.36 20.90
N ASN A 465 6.59 -16.98 22.09
CA ASN A 465 5.96 -16.52 23.33
C ASN A 465 4.43 -16.29 23.23
N THR A 466 3.73 -17.02 22.38
CA THR A 466 2.27 -16.88 22.26
C THR A 466 1.55 -17.78 23.25
N ILE A 467 0.62 -17.23 24.01
CA ILE A 467 -0.03 -17.90 25.14
C ILE A 467 -1.40 -18.44 24.72
N ASP A 468 -1.66 -19.73 24.95
CA ASP A 468 -2.99 -20.36 24.90
C ASP A 468 -3.60 -20.39 26.32
N GLY A 469 -4.72 -19.69 26.50
CA GLY A 469 -5.38 -19.51 27.77
C GLY A 469 -6.32 -20.65 28.10
N SER A 470 -5.77 -21.75 28.61
CA SER A 470 -6.25 -22.50 29.80
C SER A 470 -5.49 -23.81 29.91
N ALA A 471 -4.99 -24.12 31.10
CA ALA A 471 -4.08 -25.23 31.41
C ALA A 471 -4.67 -26.67 31.26
N GLY A 472 -5.57 -26.91 30.29
CA GLY A 472 -6.43 -28.09 30.25
C GLY A 472 -6.49 -28.91 28.95
N ALA A 473 -6.03 -28.43 27.79
CA ALA A 473 -6.11 -29.20 26.55
C ALA A 473 -4.73 -29.68 26.09
N GLY A 474 -4.42 -30.95 26.36
CA GLY A 474 -3.18 -31.62 25.98
C GLY A 474 -2.99 -31.87 24.48
N SER A 475 -3.29 -30.91 23.61
CA SER A 475 -2.99 -30.94 22.18
C SER A 475 -3.03 -29.54 21.53
N ALA A 476 -2.66 -28.47 22.25
CA ALA A 476 -2.36 -27.19 21.61
C ALA A 476 -1.16 -27.43 20.69
N ARG A 477 -1.40 -27.48 19.38
CA ARG A 477 -0.33 -27.65 18.39
C ARG A 477 0.25 -26.27 18.15
N ASP A 478 0.99 -25.84 19.17
CA ASP A 478 1.91 -24.73 19.17
C ASP A 478 2.67 -24.75 17.84
N ILE A 479 2.76 -23.62 17.15
CA ILE A 479 3.96 -23.37 16.38
C ILE A 479 5.04 -23.15 17.44
N TYR A 480 5.54 -24.26 18.01
CA TYR A 480 6.30 -24.23 19.26
C TYR A 480 7.61 -23.48 19.04
N PHE A 481 8.22 -23.58 17.84
CA PHE A 481 9.18 -22.63 17.31
C PHE A 481 9.37 -22.89 15.80
N VAL A 482 9.33 -21.85 14.98
CA VAL A 482 9.70 -21.94 13.56
C VAL A 482 10.45 -20.66 13.15
N THR A 483 11.73 -20.81 12.89
CA THR A 483 12.56 -19.88 12.11
C THR A 483 12.58 -20.42 10.68
N GLY A 484 11.64 -20.03 9.82
CA GLY A 484 11.29 -20.79 8.61
C GLY A 484 11.49 -20.07 7.28
N VAL A 485 12.23 -20.68 6.34
CA VAL A 485 12.35 -20.23 4.93
C VAL A 485 11.13 -20.61 4.05
N ASN A 486 10.19 -21.44 4.53
CA ASN A 486 8.87 -21.69 3.90
C ASN A 486 7.99 -22.59 4.79
N LEU A 487 7.06 -22.01 5.55
CA LEU A 487 5.99 -22.71 6.27
C LEU A 487 4.70 -22.67 5.44
N ASN A 488 4.13 -23.83 5.09
CA ASN A 488 2.80 -23.93 4.45
C ASN A 488 1.85 -24.77 5.32
N TYR A 489 0.76 -24.18 5.80
CA TYR A 489 -0.22 -24.83 6.68
C TYR A 489 -1.49 -25.26 5.91
N GLY A 490 -1.95 -26.49 6.14
CA GLY A 490 -3.22 -26.99 5.59
C GLY A 490 -3.91 -28.05 6.46
N VAL A 491 -5.17 -27.74 6.81
CA VAL A 491 -6.29 -28.57 7.34
C VAL A 491 -6.11 -29.24 8.72
N GLU A 492 -7.23 -29.28 9.46
CA GLU A 492 -7.50 -29.89 10.77
C GLU A 492 -6.49 -30.95 11.25
N GLY A 493 -6.02 -30.78 12.49
CA GLY A 493 -5.47 -31.87 13.31
C GLY A 493 -4.03 -32.30 13.01
N SER A 494 -3.39 -31.84 11.93
CA SER A 494 -1.97 -32.10 11.69
C SER A 494 -1.27 -31.00 10.87
N SER A 495 -0.48 -30.18 11.56
CA SER A 495 0.55 -29.28 11.03
C SER A 495 1.79 -30.11 10.74
N SER A 496 2.04 -30.37 9.46
CA SER A 496 3.38 -30.68 9.03
C SER A 496 4.11 -29.36 8.86
N LEU A 497 5.09 -29.08 9.73
CA LEU A 497 6.10 -28.08 9.42
C LEU A 497 6.86 -28.57 8.18
N SER A 498 6.83 -27.80 7.09
CA SER A 498 7.67 -28.02 5.91
C SER A 498 8.76 -26.95 5.88
N GLY A 499 9.85 -27.20 5.14
CA GLY A 499 10.97 -26.24 5.02
C GLY A 499 12.04 -26.32 6.12
N SER A 500 13.02 -25.42 6.03
CA SER A 500 14.11 -25.28 7.01
C SER A 500 13.61 -24.46 8.19
N ASN A 501 13.23 -25.13 9.28
CA ASN A 501 12.68 -24.50 10.50
C ASN A 501 13.63 -24.71 11.69
N SER A 502 13.95 -23.66 12.46
CA SER A 502 14.67 -23.78 13.74
C SER A 502 13.74 -23.68 14.94
N THR A 503 14.12 -24.35 16.03
CA THR A 503 13.45 -24.23 17.34
C THR A 503 14.27 -23.54 18.42
N SER A 504 15.38 -22.89 18.05
CA SER A 504 16.24 -22.21 19.02
C SER A 504 15.69 -20.83 19.38
N ASP A 505 16.11 -20.29 20.52
CA ASP A 505 15.76 -18.92 20.91
C ASP A 505 16.26 -17.93 19.85
N PRO A 506 15.42 -17.01 19.33
CA PRO A 506 15.86 -15.98 18.40
C PRO A 506 16.75 -14.90 19.03
N LEU A 507 16.96 -14.91 20.35
CA LEU A 507 17.81 -13.98 21.09
C LEU A 507 17.46 -12.51 20.81
N PHE A 508 16.24 -12.10 21.16
CA PHE A 508 15.84 -10.70 21.05
C PHE A 508 16.57 -9.81 22.06
N THR A 509 16.88 -8.57 21.68
CA THR A 509 17.63 -7.60 22.48
C THR A 509 16.97 -7.32 23.82
N ASP A 510 15.69 -6.91 23.84
CA ASP A 510 14.97 -6.59 25.07
C ASP A 510 13.44 -6.70 24.90
N THR A 511 12.92 -7.92 25.03
CA THR A 511 11.48 -8.19 24.92
C THR A 511 10.65 -7.53 26.02
N ALA A 512 11.25 -7.08 27.13
CA ALA A 512 10.52 -6.44 28.21
C ALA A 512 10.15 -4.98 27.90
N ASN A 513 10.81 -4.40 26.89
CA ASN A 513 10.58 -3.05 26.40
C ASN A 513 10.22 -3.04 24.89
N ASP A 514 9.63 -4.14 24.40
CA ASP A 514 9.20 -4.32 23.00
C ASP A 514 10.32 -4.16 21.94
N ASP A 515 11.59 -4.38 22.33
CA ASP A 515 12.72 -4.40 21.41
C ASP A 515 12.98 -5.84 20.94
N TYR A 516 12.52 -6.11 19.73
CA TYR A 516 12.62 -7.40 19.06
C TYR A 516 13.73 -7.43 17.98
N THR A 517 14.70 -6.50 18.04
CA THR A 517 15.94 -6.64 17.27
C THR A 517 16.73 -7.87 17.75
N LEU A 518 17.59 -8.43 16.90
CA LEU A 518 18.35 -9.64 17.21
C LEU A 518 19.68 -9.31 17.90
N GLN A 519 20.06 -10.13 18.88
CA GLN A 519 21.39 -10.14 19.47
C GLN A 519 22.34 -11.04 18.67
N SER A 520 23.64 -10.74 18.78
CA SER A 520 24.70 -11.56 18.18
C SER A 520 24.63 -13.02 18.62
N GLY A 521 24.88 -13.93 17.69
CA GLY A 521 24.75 -15.38 17.90
C GLY A 521 23.33 -15.93 17.78
N SER A 522 22.35 -15.09 17.40
CA SER A 522 21.02 -15.55 17.06
C SER A 522 21.03 -16.49 15.87
N VAL A 523 20.18 -17.53 15.91
CA VAL A 523 19.98 -18.44 14.78
C VAL A 523 19.19 -17.82 13.62
N ALA A 524 18.64 -16.63 13.81
CA ALA A 524 17.86 -15.92 12.81
C ALA A 524 18.72 -14.98 11.95
N ILE A 525 19.95 -14.69 12.39
CA ILE A 525 20.90 -13.86 11.64
C ILE A 525 21.40 -14.64 10.42
N ASP A 526 21.41 -13.98 9.26
CA ASP A 526 21.87 -14.50 7.96
C ASP A 526 21.20 -15.83 7.54
N ALA A 527 19.99 -16.09 8.03
CA ALA A 527 19.29 -17.36 7.85
C ALA A 527 18.10 -17.28 6.88
N GLY A 528 17.75 -16.08 6.42
CA GLY A 528 16.65 -15.78 5.54
C GLY A 528 16.93 -16.11 4.08
N ASN A 529 15.85 -16.19 3.30
CA ASN A 529 15.88 -16.41 1.87
C ASN A 529 15.51 -15.13 1.11
N SER A 530 16.47 -14.61 0.38
CA SER A 530 16.38 -13.37 -0.41
C SER A 530 15.35 -13.39 -1.52
N THR A 531 14.83 -14.55 -1.93
CA THR A 531 13.73 -14.62 -2.89
C THR A 531 12.43 -14.04 -2.32
N TYR A 532 12.26 -14.08 -1.00
CA TYR A 532 11.03 -13.69 -0.32
C TYR A 532 11.20 -12.46 0.60
N ALA A 533 12.45 -12.03 0.82
CA ALA A 533 12.75 -10.88 1.66
C ALA A 533 12.34 -9.58 0.96
N PRO A 534 11.61 -8.68 1.64
CA PRO A 534 11.47 -7.29 1.20
C PRO A 534 12.84 -6.60 1.15
N ALA A 535 12.93 -5.51 0.36
CA ALA A 535 14.20 -4.80 0.14
C ALA A 535 14.78 -4.17 1.42
N ASP A 536 13.91 -3.68 2.30
CA ASP A 536 14.29 -3.05 3.57
C ASP A 536 13.64 -3.81 4.73
N ASP A 537 14.10 -3.61 5.96
CA ASP A 537 13.48 -4.11 7.18
C ASP A 537 12.41 -3.14 7.74
N ILE A 538 11.90 -3.40 8.94
CA ILE A 538 10.90 -2.52 9.58
C ILE A 538 11.46 -1.15 10.00
N ASN A 539 12.78 -1.02 10.16
CA ASN A 539 13.49 0.21 10.51
C ASN A 539 14.04 0.95 9.28
N ASP A 540 13.63 0.55 8.07
CA ASP A 540 14.15 1.06 6.80
C ASP A 540 15.65 0.81 6.59
N LEU A 541 16.20 -0.25 7.19
CA LEU A 541 17.56 -0.73 6.88
C LEU A 541 17.50 -1.64 5.66
N THR A 542 18.38 -1.41 4.68
CA THR A 542 18.50 -2.23 3.48
C THR A 542 18.86 -3.67 3.84
N ARG A 543 18.25 -4.65 3.17
CA ARG A 543 18.62 -6.06 3.34
C ARG A 543 19.58 -6.50 2.23
N PRO A 544 20.60 -7.31 2.53
CA PRO A 544 21.02 -7.77 3.86
C PRO A 544 22.04 -6.85 4.55
N GLN A 545 21.94 -6.65 5.86
CA GLN A 545 22.97 -5.98 6.65
C GLN A 545 24.13 -6.93 6.99
N GLY A 546 23.84 -8.22 7.15
CA GLY A 546 24.81 -9.31 7.35
C GLY A 546 25.19 -10.03 6.06
N GLN A 547 25.62 -11.30 6.15
CA GLN A 547 25.94 -12.17 5.02
C GLN A 547 24.73 -12.67 4.21
N ALA A 548 23.52 -12.58 4.75
CA ALA A 548 22.25 -12.87 4.09
C ALA A 548 21.13 -12.13 4.81
N ASP A 549 19.89 -12.19 4.30
CA ASP A 549 18.78 -11.54 5.00
C ASP A 549 18.51 -12.28 6.30
N ASP A 550 18.08 -11.55 7.31
CA ASP A 550 17.67 -12.13 8.58
C ASP A 550 16.25 -12.65 8.51
N ILE A 551 15.95 -13.60 9.40
CA ILE A 551 14.58 -14.03 9.67
C ILE A 551 13.99 -13.08 10.71
N GLY A 552 12.78 -12.57 10.44
CA GLY A 552 12.05 -11.63 11.28
C GLY A 552 11.95 -10.24 10.66
N ALA A 553 11.28 -9.34 11.38
CA ALA A 553 11.00 -7.97 10.93
C ALA A 553 12.23 -7.07 10.86
N TYR A 554 13.33 -7.43 11.52
CA TYR A 554 14.54 -6.63 11.66
C TYR A 554 15.72 -7.30 10.95
N GLU A 555 16.67 -6.48 10.51
CA GLU A 555 18.03 -6.89 10.17
C GLU A 555 18.99 -6.64 11.35
N HIS A 556 20.05 -7.44 11.40
CA HIS A 556 21.17 -7.33 12.32
C HIS A 556 22.45 -7.04 11.53
N ALA A 557 23.03 -5.86 11.78
CA ALA A 557 24.29 -5.51 11.16
C ALA A 557 25.47 -6.21 11.84
N ASN A 558 26.33 -6.85 11.04
CA ASN A 558 27.59 -7.36 11.54
C ASN A 558 28.46 -6.20 12.02
N THR A 559 28.74 -6.17 13.32
CA THR A 559 29.31 -5.01 13.98
C THR A 559 30.76 -5.26 14.38
N TRP A 560 31.64 -4.30 14.12
CA TRP A 560 33.00 -4.33 14.65
C TRP A 560 32.95 -4.16 16.16
N ASP A 561 33.30 -5.22 16.89
CA ASP A 561 33.33 -5.23 18.35
C ASP A 561 34.75 -5.05 18.91
N GLY A 562 35.78 -5.13 18.04
CA GLY A 562 37.19 -4.98 18.40
C GLY A 562 37.65 -5.96 19.48
N SER A 563 36.99 -7.10 19.65
CA SER A 563 37.21 -8.00 20.80
C SER A 563 38.62 -8.61 20.88
N SER A 564 39.35 -8.66 19.76
CA SER A 564 40.65 -9.35 19.66
C SER A 564 41.84 -8.43 19.33
N SER A 565 41.69 -7.50 18.37
CA SER A 565 42.77 -6.62 17.87
C SER A 565 42.23 -5.48 17.00
N THR A 566 43.10 -4.61 16.46
CA THR A 566 42.72 -3.58 15.46
C THR A 566 42.63 -4.13 14.02
N ALA A 567 43.06 -5.36 13.76
CA ALA A 567 43.20 -5.85 12.39
C ALA A 567 41.85 -6.23 11.74
N TRP A 568 41.42 -5.49 10.72
CA TRP A 568 40.12 -5.68 10.03
C TRP A 568 39.81 -7.13 9.65
N ALA A 569 40.82 -7.83 9.12
CA ALA A 569 40.69 -9.20 8.60
C ALA A 569 40.60 -10.28 9.70
N THR A 570 40.61 -9.91 10.98
CA THR A 570 40.44 -10.87 12.08
C THR A 570 38.97 -11.06 12.36
N ALA A 571 38.45 -12.25 12.05
CA ALA A 571 37.04 -12.60 12.24
C ALA A 571 36.54 -12.37 13.68
N ALA A 572 37.37 -12.63 14.69
CA ALA A 572 37.04 -12.45 16.10
C ALA A 572 36.92 -10.99 16.57
N ASN A 573 37.01 -10.01 15.66
CA ASN A 573 36.70 -8.59 15.91
C ASN A 573 35.31 -8.18 15.42
N TRP A 574 34.54 -9.14 14.93
CA TRP A 574 33.21 -8.95 14.37
C TRP A 574 32.21 -9.72 15.22
N SER A 575 31.05 -9.13 15.50
CA SER A 575 30.02 -9.74 16.34
C SER A 575 29.64 -11.14 15.86
N GLU A 576 29.53 -11.33 14.55
CA GLU A 576 29.16 -12.63 13.96
C GLU A 576 30.36 -13.55 13.72
N ASN A 577 31.55 -13.18 14.23
CA ASN A 577 32.81 -13.89 14.03
C ASN A 577 33.11 -14.20 12.55
N ILE A 578 32.75 -13.26 11.67
CA ILE A 578 32.89 -13.32 10.22
C ILE A 578 33.34 -11.94 9.73
N VAL A 579 34.35 -11.90 8.86
CA VAL A 579 34.81 -10.64 8.23
C VAL A 579 33.84 -10.25 7.09
N PRO A 580 33.32 -9.02 7.06
CA PRO A 580 32.48 -8.51 5.97
C PRO A 580 33.16 -8.61 4.59
N VAL A 581 32.36 -8.85 3.56
CA VAL A 581 32.78 -9.00 2.15
C VAL A 581 31.98 -8.05 1.25
N SER A 582 32.22 -8.07 -0.06
CA SER A 582 31.46 -7.26 -1.02
C SER A 582 29.96 -7.53 -0.93
N GLY A 583 29.14 -6.48 -0.98
CA GLY A 583 27.67 -6.58 -0.86
C GLY A 583 27.18 -6.67 0.59
N ARG A 584 27.92 -6.08 1.55
CA ARG A 584 27.63 -6.12 3.00
C ARG A 584 27.73 -4.73 3.58
N SER A 585 26.94 -4.46 4.62
CA SER A 585 26.81 -3.14 5.23
C SER A 585 27.15 -3.14 6.73
N PRO A 586 28.44 -3.37 7.10
CA PRO A 586 28.85 -3.46 8.49
C PRO A 586 28.81 -2.12 9.23
N VAL A 587 28.76 -2.21 10.56
CA VAL A 587 28.80 -1.08 11.48
C VAL A 587 30.09 -1.09 12.29
N ILE A 588 30.73 0.07 12.46
CA ILE A 588 31.88 0.24 13.36
C ILE A 588 31.41 0.84 14.67
N ALA A 589 31.46 0.07 15.76
CA ALA A 589 31.02 0.51 17.08
C ALA A 589 32.15 1.19 17.88
N ASP A 590 31.77 1.94 18.91
CA ASP A 590 32.70 2.53 19.89
C ASP A 590 33.25 1.45 20.81
N VAL A 591 34.49 1.04 20.54
CA VAL A 591 35.16 -0.08 21.21
C VAL A 591 36.62 0.23 21.47
N ALA A 592 37.27 -0.58 22.31
CA ALA A 592 38.64 -0.31 22.75
C ALA A 592 39.70 -0.49 21.64
N ASN A 593 39.47 -1.41 20.69
CA ASN A 593 40.37 -1.67 19.57
C ASN A 593 39.70 -1.20 18.27
N ASP A 594 39.92 0.05 17.93
CA ASP A 594 39.47 0.65 16.67
C ASP A 594 40.06 -0.09 15.45
N PRO A 595 39.31 -0.26 14.35
CA PRO A 595 39.78 -0.96 13.16
C PRO A 595 40.86 -0.21 12.35
N ASP A 596 41.84 -0.98 11.88
CA ASP A 596 42.85 -0.60 10.88
C ASP A 596 42.62 -1.33 9.56
N ILE A 597 42.41 -0.59 8.47
CA ILE A 597 42.40 -1.11 7.10
C ILE A 597 43.80 -1.05 6.51
N SER A 598 44.42 -2.21 6.34
CA SER A 598 45.76 -2.35 5.74
C SER A 598 45.81 -3.03 4.38
N THR A 599 44.65 -3.50 3.91
CA THR A 599 44.44 -4.15 2.61
C THR A 599 43.19 -3.58 1.93
N ALA A 600 42.95 -3.97 0.67
CA ALA A 600 41.71 -3.59 -0.01
C ALA A 600 40.49 -4.29 0.60
N VAL A 601 39.42 -3.51 0.80
CA VAL A 601 38.10 -3.92 1.28
C VAL A 601 37.05 -3.38 0.31
N THR A 602 36.05 -4.19 -0.02
CA THR A 602 34.90 -3.79 -0.83
C THR A 602 33.63 -4.17 -0.06
N LEU A 603 32.70 -3.23 0.06
CA LEU A 603 31.45 -3.35 0.81
C LEU A 603 30.31 -2.69 0.02
N GLU A 604 29.08 -2.84 0.50
CA GLU A 604 27.93 -2.11 -0.01
C GLU A 604 27.87 -0.74 0.65
N ASP A 605 27.55 -0.72 1.94
CA ASP A 605 27.62 0.46 2.80
C ASP A 605 28.69 0.33 3.89
N LEU A 606 28.99 1.44 4.56
CA LEU A 606 29.75 1.43 5.81
C LEU A 606 29.24 2.52 6.76
N THR A 607 28.88 2.12 7.98
CA THR A 607 28.49 3.04 9.04
C THR A 607 29.54 3.10 10.14
N ILE A 608 29.98 4.29 10.52
CA ILE A 608 30.87 4.55 11.66
C ILE A 608 30.04 5.24 12.75
N GLN A 609 29.97 4.64 13.94
CA GLN A 609 29.23 5.21 15.07
C GLN A 609 29.99 6.36 15.75
N SER A 610 29.29 7.14 16.56
CA SER A 610 29.90 8.21 17.36
C SER A 610 30.96 7.64 18.31
N GLY A 611 32.08 8.34 18.47
CA GLY A 611 33.11 8.02 19.48
C GLY A 611 34.19 7.02 19.04
N THR A 612 33.97 6.27 17.96
CA THR A 612 34.92 5.29 17.42
C THR A 612 35.89 5.91 16.40
N SER A 613 37.01 5.24 16.13
CA SER A 613 37.94 5.61 15.05
C SER A 613 38.07 4.49 14.02
N LEU A 614 38.26 4.83 12.74
CA LEU A 614 38.61 3.89 11.67
C LEU A 614 39.79 4.48 10.89
N ASP A 615 40.88 3.74 10.80
CA ASP A 615 42.08 4.18 10.10
C ASP A 615 42.28 3.38 8.80
N ILE A 616 42.26 4.07 7.66
CA ILE A 616 42.72 3.51 6.38
C ILE A 616 44.22 3.80 6.26
N THR A 617 45.04 2.78 6.45
CA THR A 617 46.51 2.93 6.42
C THR A 617 47.03 3.19 4.99
N SER A 618 48.32 3.49 4.85
CA SER A 618 48.94 3.84 3.56
C SER A 618 48.88 2.76 2.48
N THR A 619 48.52 1.52 2.84
CA THR A 619 48.33 0.39 1.91
C THR A 619 46.89 -0.11 1.86
N GLY A 620 46.01 0.45 2.69
CA GLY A 620 44.61 0.08 2.77
C GLY A 620 43.76 0.84 1.77
N SER A 621 42.62 0.25 1.40
CA SER A 621 41.62 0.96 0.62
C SER A 621 40.23 0.41 0.91
N ILE A 622 39.23 1.28 0.93
CA ILE A 622 37.82 0.91 0.96
C ILE A 622 37.16 1.33 -0.35
N THR A 623 36.32 0.47 -0.92
CA THR A 623 35.40 0.80 -2.02
C THR A 623 33.99 0.41 -1.61
N LEU A 624 33.09 1.38 -1.55
CA LEU A 624 31.67 1.17 -1.24
C LEU A 624 30.87 1.26 -2.54
N THR A 625 29.98 0.29 -2.77
CA THR A 625 29.09 0.32 -3.93
C THR A 625 27.89 1.24 -3.73
N ASP A 626 27.57 1.59 -2.49
CA ASP A 626 26.49 2.52 -2.13
C ASP A 626 26.98 3.53 -1.07
N ASP A 627 26.37 3.63 0.10
CA ASP A 627 26.49 4.79 1.00
C ASP A 627 27.63 4.68 2.03
N PHE A 628 28.24 5.83 2.35
CA PHE A 628 29.13 6.02 3.50
C PHE A 628 28.47 6.91 4.55
N THR A 629 28.41 6.44 5.79
CA THR A 629 27.84 7.22 6.91
C THR A 629 28.81 7.30 8.08
N ASN A 630 29.29 8.51 8.40
CA ASN A 630 30.04 8.78 9.63
C ASN A 630 29.22 9.60 10.64
N ASN A 631 28.67 8.92 11.65
CA ASN A 631 27.82 9.48 12.70
C ASN A 631 28.64 10.08 13.86
N SER A 632 29.50 11.05 13.56
CA SER A 632 30.41 11.70 14.54
C SER A 632 31.50 10.78 15.12
N GLY A 633 31.88 9.73 14.40
CA GLY A 633 33.14 9.02 14.61
C GLY A 633 34.31 9.71 13.89
N THR A 634 35.49 9.09 13.96
CA THR A 634 36.70 9.56 13.28
C THR A 634 37.06 8.59 12.16
N LEU A 635 37.13 9.07 10.91
CA LEU A 635 37.74 8.33 9.81
C LEU A 635 39.04 9.01 9.41
N THR A 636 40.18 8.34 9.55
CA THR A 636 41.48 8.83 9.06
C THR A 636 41.93 8.05 7.85
N ILE A 637 42.22 8.74 6.76
CA ILE A 637 42.80 8.17 5.54
C ILE A 637 44.26 8.60 5.47
N SER A 638 45.16 7.63 5.65
CA SER A 638 46.61 7.85 5.60
C SER A 638 47.08 8.15 4.18
N SER A 639 48.18 8.90 4.05
CA SER A 639 48.81 9.16 2.75
C SER A 639 49.14 7.86 2.02
N GLY A 640 48.46 7.59 0.91
CA GLY A 640 48.57 6.36 0.11
C GLY A 640 47.36 5.43 0.24
N GLY A 641 46.54 5.59 1.27
CA GLY A 641 45.25 4.95 1.42
C GLY A 641 44.16 5.63 0.58
N SER A 642 43.03 4.96 0.43
CA SER A 642 41.91 5.41 -0.42
C SER A 642 40.55 5.03 0.16
N LEU A 643 39.57 5.91 -0.01
CA LEU A 643 38.14 5.61 0.14
C LEU A 643 37.45 6.03 -1.16
N ILE A 644 36.64 5.14 -1.72
CA ILE A 644 35.78 5.41 -2.88
C ILE A 644 34.35 5.09 -2.45
N VAL A 645 33.43 6.03 -2.66
CA VAL A 645 32.00 5.90 -2.35
C VAL A 645 31.22 6.13 -3.64
N ASN A 646 30.40 5.17 -4.05
CA ASN A 646 29.60 5.27 -5.28
C ASN A 646 28.17 5.79 -5.03
N GLY A 647 27.70 5.73 -3.78
CA GLY A 647 26.47 6.37 -3.33
C GLY A 647 26.74 7.72 -2.64
N THR A 648 25.98 7.99 -1.59
CA THR A 648 26.04 9.21 -0.78
C THR A 648 27.12 9.09 0.29
N ALA A 649 27.95 10.13 0.46
CA ALA A 649 28.90 10.21 1.57
C ALA A 649 28.44 11.27 2.59
N SER A 650 28.31 10.87 3.87
CA SER A 650 27.91 11.76 4.96
C SER A 650 28.90 11.75 6.13
N GLY A 651 28.95 12.87 6.86
CA GLY A 651 29.88 13.09 7.96
C GLY A 651 31.27 13.58 7.51
N THR A 652 32.19 13.69 8.47
CA THR A 652 33.54 14.22 8.23
C THR A 652 34.57 13.12 8.07
N ILE A 653 35.56 13.33 7.22
CA ILE A 653 36.75 12.50 7.11
C ILE A 653 38.00 13.33 7.38
N THR A 654 39.09 12.68 7.77
CA THR A 654 40.42 13.28 7.83
C THR A 654 41.33 12.60 6.82
N TYR A 655 41.73 13.30 5.77
CA TYR A 655 42.74 12.80 4.84
C TYR A 655 44.11 13.37 5.20
N THR A 656 45.15 12.54 5.20
CA THR A 656 46.51 12.97 5.47
C THR A 656 47.42 12.79 4.26
N ARG A 657 48.30 13.76 4.03
CA ARG A 657 49.31 13.72 2.96
C ARG A 657 50.72 13.88 3.52
N THR A 658 51.57 12.89 3.26
CA THR A 658 52.98 12.92 3.67
C THR A 658 53.81 13.73 2.69
N LEU A 659 54.42 14.81 3.19
CA LEU A 659 55.36 15.65 2.49
C LEU A 659 56.78 15.26 2.90
N GLY A 660 57.44 14.44 2.08
CA GLY A 660 58.74 13.82 2.40
C GLY A 660 59.94 14.76 2.42
N SER A 661 59.76 16.04 2.11
CA SER A 661 60.80 17.06 2.09
C SER A 661 60.26 18.42 2.54
N THR A 662 61.14 19.42 2.61
CA THR A 662 60.77 20.83 2.85
C THR A 662 60.59 21.62 1.55
N ASN A 663 60.39 20.95 0.41
CA ASN A 663 60.06 21.60 -0.85
C ASN A 663 58.60 22.09 -0.85
N TRP A 664 58.25 22.92 -1.83
CA TRP A 664 56.86 23.28 -2.12
C TRP A 664 56.15 22.11 -2.81
N TYR A 665 54.91 21.88 -2.42
CA TYR A 665 54.01 20.88 -2.99
C TYR A 665 52.75 21.57 -3.51
N LEU A 666 52.28 21.16 -4.67
CA LEU A 666 50.98 21.58 -5.22
C LEU A 666 49.93 20.53 -4.84
N MET A 667 48.85 20.96 -4.22
CA MET A 667 47.78 20.08 -3.74
C MET A 667 46.45 20.82 -3.65
N ALA A 668 45.36 20.08 -3.78
CA ALA A 668 44.01 20.57 -3.52
C ALA A 668 43.47 19.87 -2.26
N SER A 669 42.48 20.49 -1.61
CA SER A 669 41.77 19.86 -0.50
C SER A 669 40.92 18.70 -1.03
N PRO A 670 40.98 17.50 -0.42
CA PRO A 670 40.06 16.41 -0.73
C PRO A 670 38.71 16.54 0.01
N VAL A 671 38.55 17.57 0.85
CA VAL A 671 37.36 17.82 1.67
C VAL A 671 36.84 19.24 1.48
N ILE A 672 35.54 19.39 1.73
CA ILE A 672 34.79 20.65 1.65
C ILE A 672 34.70 21.26 3.06
N GLY A 673 34.80 22.60 3.13
CA GLY A 673 34.42 23.37 4.31
C GLY A 673 35.48 23.48 5.42
N GLU A 674 36.65 22.85 5.25
CA GLU A 674 37.74 23.00 6.22
C GLU A 674 38.31 24.43 6.20
N THR A 675 38.46 25.02 7.39
CA THR A 675 39.08 26.33 7.57
C THR A 675 40.57 26.17 7.84
N TYR A 676 41.41 26.93 7.11
CA TYR A 676 42.83 27.07 7.40
C TYR A 676 43.13 28.44 8.01
N ASP A 677 43.45 28.42 9.30
CA ASP A 677 43.83 29.58 10.10
C ASP A 677 45.23 29.37 10.73
N ASP A 678 45.65 30.25 11.66
CA ASP A 678 46.92 30.08 12.36
C ASP A 678 46.98 28.77 13.19
N THR A 679 45.84 28.25 13.66
CA THR A 679 45.76 26.95 14.35
C THR A 679 46.06 25.82 13.37
N TRP A 680 45.42 25.82 12.20
CA TRP A 680 45.68 24.84 11.15
C TRP A 680 47.14 24.88 10.69
N VAL A 681 47.69 26.08 10.48
CA VAL A 681 49.11 26.31 10.12
C VAL A 681 50.04 25.68 11.16
N SER A 682 49.76 25.90 12.45
CA SER A 682 50.54 25.35 13.56
C SER A 682 50.44 23.81 13.62
N ASN A 683 49.21 23.27 13.59
CA ASN A 683 48.95 21.83 13.66
C ASN A 683 49.63 21.07 12.51
N ASN A 684 49.66 21.67 11.32
CA ASN A 684 50.27 21.09 10.13
C ASN A 684 51.77 21.42 9.96
N GLY A 685 52.37 22.20 10.87
CA GLY A 685 53.79 22.53 10.83
C GLY A 685 54.20 23.35 9.60
N ILE A 686 53.29 24.17 9.08
CA ILE A 686 53.50 25.00 7.88
C ILE A 686 54.60 26.03 8.15
N ALA A 687 55.53 26.19 7.20
CA ALA A 687 56.64 27.12 7.34
C ALA A 687 56.15 28.58 7.35
N SER A 688 56.87 29.47 8.01
CA SER A 688 56.54 30.90 8.07
C SER A 688 57.76 31.79 7.79
N SER A 689 57.51 32.99 7.26
CA SER A 689 58.52 34.02 7.03
C SER A 689 57.89 35.40 7.18
N GLY A 690 58.13 36.05 8.33
CA GLY A 690 57.39 37.27 8.69
C GLY A 690 55.90 36.96 8.86
N SER A 691 55.03 37.78 8.25
CA SER A 691 53.58 37.55 8.25
C SER A 691 53.14 36.43 7.31
N ASN A 692 53.93 36.09 6.29
CA ASN A 692 53.56 35.08 5.30
C ASN A 692 53.61 33.68 5.92
N ARG A 693 52.57 32.88 5.65
CA ARG A 693 52.52 31.44 5.87
C ARG A 693 52.76 30.73 4.56
N ALA A 694 53.43 29.59 4.60
CA ALA A 694 53.80 28.83 3.41
C ALA A 694 52.65 27.96 2.89
N ILE A 695 51.51 28.61 2.68
CA ILE A 695 50.32 28.16 1.97
C ILE A 695 49.87 29.34 1.09
N ALA A 696 49.69 29.10 -0.20
CA ALA A 696 49.37 30.14 -1.17
C ALA A 696 48.52 29.63 -2.33
N THR A 697 47.66 30.49 -2.86
CA THR A 697 46.99 30.31 -4.16
C THR A 697 47.79 31.04 -5.25
N TYR A 698 47.61 30.65 -6.51
CA TYR A 698 48.23 31.32 -7.64
C TYR A 698 47.20 32.20 -8.35
N ASP A 699 47.53 33.48 -8.54
CA ASP A 699 46.73 34.42 -9.31
C ASP A 699 47.29 34.49 -10.74
N THR A 700 46.49 34.09 -11.74
CA THR A 700 46.95 34.09 -13.13
C THR A 700 46.78 35.45 -13.82
N SER A 701 46.10 36.40 -13.17
CA SER A 701 45.90 37.74 -13.70
C SER A 701 47.18 38.59 -13.64
N ASP A 702 48.06 38.31 -12.68
CA ASP A 702 49.35 38.99 -12.51
C ASP A 702 50.56 38.06 -12.36
N ASP A 703 50.34 36.74 -12.51
CA ASP A 703 51.34 35.68 -12.40
C ASP A 703 52.07 35.64 -11.03
N THR A 704 51.32 35.87 -9.94
CA THR A 704 51.88 35.88 -8.57
C THR A 704 51.27 34.83 -7.64
N TRP A 705 51.95 34.64 -6.49
CA TRP A 705 51.49 33.75 -5.41
C TRP A 705 50.94 34.58 -4.24
N ASP A 706 49.69 34.36 -3.91
CA ASP A 706 49.01 34.99 -2.78
C ASP A 706 49.19 34.18 -1.50
N TYR A 707 50.18 34.57 -0.70
CA TYR A 707 50.47 33.91 0.57
C TYR A 707 49.42 34.25 1.63
N PHE A 708 48.97 33.21 2.34
CA PHE A 708 48.17 33.37 3.53
C PHE A 708 48.92 34.17 4.60
N GLN A 709 48.21 35.06 5.29
CA GLN A 709 48.79 36.00 6.25
C GLN A 709 48.50 35.60 7.69
N ALA A 710 49.46 35.85 8.58
CA ALA A 710 49.31 35.74 10.02
C ALA A 710 48.05 36.46 10.53
N GLY A 711 47.26 35.82 11.39
CA GLY A 711 46.04 36.37 11.97
C GLY A 711 44.82 36.38 11.04
N SER A 712 44.95 35.89 9.80
CA SER A 712 43.83 35.70 8.89
C SER A 712 43.14 34.35 9.11
N SER A 713 42.04 34.12 8.40
CA SER A 713 41.33 32.84 8.31
C SER A 713 40.70 32.75 6.92
N ALA A 714 40.72 31.56 6.34
CA ALA A 714 40.10 31.28 5.05
C ALA A 714 39.65 29.81 4.98
N THR A 715 38.79 29.49 4.02
CA THR A 715 38.25 28.13 3.82
C THR A 715 38.83 27.55 2.54
N PHE A 716 39.22 26.28 2.56
CA PHE A 716 39.62 25.57 1.34
C PHE A 716 38.45 25.58 0.35
N GLN A 717 38.68 26.23 -0.80
CA GLN A 717 37.74 26.21 -1.92
C GLN A 717 37.83 24.89 -2.68
N ASP A 718 36.69 24.43 -3.16
CA ASP A 718 36.56 23.20 -3.96
C ASP A 718 37.32 23.36 -5.28
N GLY A 719 37.98 22.29 -5.74
CA GLY A 719 38.79 22.30 -6.96
C GLY A 719 40.06 23.19 -6.95
N GLN A 720 40.21 24.12 -6.00
CA GLN A 720 41.32 25.06 -5.95
C GLN A 720 42.65 24.38 -5.58
N GLY A 721 43.70 24.66 -6.36
CA GLY A 721 45.07 24.24 -6.05
C GLY A 721 45.79 25.22 -5.12
N TYR A 722 46.57 24.68 -4.19
CA TYR A 722 47.39 25.40 -3.21
C TYR A 722 48.85 24.96 -3.29
N ALA A 723 49.78 25.92 -3.20
CA ALA A 723 51.18 25.65 -2.93
C ALA A 723 51.43 25.63 -1.42
N ILE A 724 51.86 24.49 -0.89
CA ILE A 724 52.09 24.28 0.54
C ILE A 724 53.52 23.84 0.80
N ARG A 725 54.12 24.35 1.87
CA ARG A 725 55.45 23.93 2.36
C ARG A 725 55.49 23.86 3.88
N ARG A 726 56.02 22.75 4.40
CA ARG A 726 56.25 22.53 5.83
C ARG A 726 57.63 22.99 6.27
N SER A 727 57.78 23.28 7.56
CA SER A 727 59.07 23.61 8.19
C SER A 727 60.02 22.40 8.29
N SER A 728 59.48 21.18 8.32
CA SER A 728 60.20 19.91 8.23
C SER A 728 59.37 18.89 7.44
N SER A 729 59.98 17.78 7.02
CA SER A 729 59.23 16.65 6.47
C SER A 729 58.18 16.12 7.46
N GLY A 730 57.11 15.54 6.93
CA GLY A 730 55.99 14.97 7.70
C GLY A 730 54.64 15.30 7.07
N THR A 731 53.57 15.35 7.86
CA THR A 731 52.19 15.24 7.36
C THR A 731 51.42 16.55 7.39
N VAL A 732 50.59 16.77 6.37
CA VAL A 732 49.47 17.73 6.38
C VAL A 732 48.16 16.96 6.42
N SER A 733 47.21 17.37 7.25
CA SER A 733 45.87 16.78 7.39
C SER A 733 44.80 17.75 6.87
N PHE A 734 43.77 17.18 6.27
CA PHE A 734 42.57 17.88 5.83
C PHE A 734 41.35 17.21 6.45
N THR A 735 40.57 17.94 7.24
CA THR A 735 39.39 17.43 7.94
C THR A 735 38.13 18.18 7.53
N GLY A 736 37.17 17.49 6.93
CA GLY A 736 35.92 18.07 6.45
C GLY A 736 35.01 17.04 5.80
N THR A 737 33.96 17.47 5.11
CA THR A 737 33.08 16.57 4.35
C THR A 737 33.76 16.14 3.06
N MET A 738 33.57 14.89 2.63
CA MET A 738 34.17 14.41 1.38
C MET A 738 33.65 15.21 0.18
N ASN A 739 34.54 15.58 -0.75
CA ASN A 739 34.09 16.08 -2.05
C ASN A 739 33.74 14.89 -2.96
N THR A 740 32.47 14.77 -3.33
CA THR A 740 31.92 13.67 -4.16
C THR A 740 31.56 14.10 -5.58
N ASP A 741 31.67 15.39 -5.90
CA ASP A 741 31.26 15.96 -7.19
C ASP A 741 32.46 16.33 -8.07
N ASN A 742 32.20 16.49 -9.37
CA ASN A 742 33.21 16.97 -10.30
C ASN A 742 33.33 18.49 -10.23
N GLU A 743 34.49 19.00 -9.84
CA GLU A 743 34.76 20.44 -9.82
C GLU A 743 35.42 20.93 -11.10
N THR A 744 34.96 22.08 -11.59
CA THR A 744 35.56 22.77 -12.74
C THR A 744 35.97 24.18 -12.34
N GLU A 745 37.26 24.35 -12.09
CA GLU A 745 37.84 25.67 -11.82
C GLU A 745 38.34 26.33 -13.11
N THR A 746 37.88 27.56 -13.34
CA THR A 746 38.40 28.39 -14.44
C THR A 746 39.64 29.10 -13.94
N LEU A 747 40.78 28.86 -14.60
CA LEU A 747 42.00 29.63 -14.33
C LEU A 747 41.75 31.08 -14.80
N THR A 748 41.65 32.00 -13.84
CA THR A 748 41.36 33.44 -14.07
C THR A 748 42.58 34.32 -13.93
#